data_AF-B8D2H0-F1
#
_entry.id   AF-B8D2H0-F1
#
_cell.length_a   1.000
_cell.length_b   1.000
_cell.length_c   1.000
_cell.angle_alpha   90.00
_cell.angle_beta   90.00
_cell.angle_gamma   90.00
#
_symmetry.space_group_name_H-M   'P 1'
#
loop_
_entity.id
_entity.type
_entity.pdbx_description
1 polymer ?
#
loop_
_entity_poly.entity_id
_entity_poly.type
_entity_poly.pdbx_seq_one_letter_code
_entity_poly.pdbx_strand_id
1 'polypeptide(L)'
;MKYEKKVILPVLILLILVIFLADVQALNYKQSFSNYTIYTVRPGDSLYKLSNRYGVSISTIKMLNNLNSSIIYVGQRLKIPVNMKKYKVRPGDTLYLISLKFNISVKDIKEINNLTSNLIFTGQELLIPVEDTGNSDDSLDNYMFYTVKAGDSLYKIAKQFGTSIQVLKDINNFNTNIIYIGQKIKVPRITYQLEVLTRGEGRVIKEIVSGDKKENGYTPDSRIRLTARGNNGMVFSHWTGDVSSRENPVIVKMDRDKSVTAVFSTSKLKEVLIKGNVNISNKTGGFKSVRKGKDAEHSIIPLRVYNGFMPAYEDSEIIVKYKPVVNAQSVDKLEKVNELVTLNEMNTGEGRVVRYKVPRDKDLTEFLEYYGNQDFVEWVEPNYIYYPTGLPEDPYYPIYQWDFVNLNLEAAWDKETGSNSTMVAVLDTGIVPNHPDLKGNLLQGADFVGGNNSHPVSSFQVTDYEPVDETTREMGGSHGTHVAGVIGALTSNGRGISGINWNVKILPVRVLKKTGGTSWDIAEGIYYAIDQGAKVINLSLGSKYDSRLQEEAVEVAYKRGVTVVAAAGNENSPVYYPAAFPEVIAVAAVSKDNTKAYYSNYGPEIDVAAPGGGYGESIYSTWGYYEQGETVPGYVGMIGTSMAAPHVSGIAALLISSGVENPDEVRNRLISTAIDLGATGKDDYYGYGLVDAYGALLGKKLQDPVVFTATKEGNSLIVKSDINKIDKEGSFSLRSKPGQNMIVAAWRDVNSNGVVDKGDYYGMTGPLDITGIIENINVKINYISKSTLKDNLTVVK
;
A
#
# COMPACT_ATOMS: atom_id res chain seq x y z
N MET A 1 -38.52 -33.24 25.14
CA MET A 1 -39.07 -32.55 26.32
C MET A 1 -38.75 -33.31 27.62
N LYS A 2 -37.64 -32.99 28.30
CA LYS A 2 -37.48 -33.16 29.77
C LYS A 2 -36.14 -32.63 30.35
N TYR A 3 -35.35 -31.86 29.61
CA TYR A 3 -34.03 -31.38 30.07
C TYR A 3 -33.78 -29.86 29.97
N GLU A 4 -34.81 -29.01 29.78
CA GLU A 4 -34.62 -27.54 29.76
C GLU A 4 -35.19 -26.77 30.96
N LYS A 5 -35.89 -27.44 31.90
CA LYS A 5 -36.54 -26.74 33.04
C LYS A 5 -35.68 -26.57 34.30
N LYS A 6 -34.45 -27.12 34.37
CA LYS A 6 -33.64 -27.10 35.60
C LYS A 6 -32.67 -25.91 35.75
N VAL A 7 -32.40 -25.14 34.69
CA VAL A 7 -31.50 -23.97 34.77
C VAL A 7 -32.25 -22.64 34.66
N ILE A 8 -33.43 -22.62 34.02
CA ILE A 8 -34.20 -21.39 33.81
C ILE A 8 -34.90 -20.95 35.11
N LEU A 9 -35.41 -21.88 35.91
CA LEU A 9 -36.20 -21.54 37.10
C LEU A 9 -35.36 -20.90 38.24
N PRO A 10 -34.13 -21.38 38.55
CA PRO A 10 -33.27 -20.71 39.55
C PRO A 10 -32.81 -19.31 39.09
N VAL A 11 -32.50 -19.15 37.81
CA VAL A 11 -32.04 -17.86 37.25
C VAL A 11 -33.18 -16.84 37.20
N LEU A 12 -34.39 -17.26 36.84
CA LEU A 12 -35.58 -16.40 36.85
C LEU A 12 -36.00 -16.02 38.28
N ILE A 13 -35.89 -16.94 39.25
CA ILE A 13 -36.12 -16.64 40.67
C ILE A 13 -35.06 -15.68 41.21
N LEU A 14 -33.78 -15.84 40.82
CA LEU A 14 -32.72 -14.90 41.19
C LEU A 14 -32.93 -13.52 40.56
N LEU A 15 -33.37 -13.45 39.30
CA LEU A 15 -33.67 -12.18 38.62
C LEU A 15 -34.89 -11.48 39.25
N ILE A 16 -35.94 -12.24 39.58
CA ILE A 16 -37.13 -11.72 40.27
C ILE A 16 -36.78 -11.29 41.70
N LEU A 17 -35.95 -12.02 42.44
CA LEU A 17 -35.48 -11.61 43.78
C LEU A 17 -34.61 -10.35 43.71
N VAL A 18 -33.74 -10.22 42.71
CA VAL A 18 -32.89 -9.02 42.52
C VAL A 18 -33.75 -7.80 42.13
N ILE A 19 -34.78 -7.99 41.31
CA ILE A 19 -35.73 -6.92 40.95
C ILE A 19 -36.60 -6.54 42.16
N PHE A 20 -37.09 -7.51 42.94
CA PHE A 20 -37.87 -7.24 44.16
C PHE A 20 -37.04 -6.60 45.27
N LEU A 21 -35.76 -7.00 45.43
CA LEU A 21 -34.84 -6.37 46.39
C LEU A 21 -34.48 -4.94 45.98
N ALA A 22 -34.31 -4.67 44.68
CA ALA A 22 -34.09 -3.33 44.15
C ALA A 22 -35.32 -2.42 44.33
N ASP A 23 -36.54 -2.93 44.11
CA ASP A 23 -37.79 -2.18 44.29
C ASP A 23 -38.13 -1.95 45.78
N VAL A 24 -37.82 -2.90 46.68
CA VAL A 24 -37.98 -2.72 48.13
C VAL A 24 -36.94 -1.73 48.69
N GLN A 25 -35.70 -1.74 48.18
CA GLN A 25 -34.71 -0.69 48.50
C GLN A 25 -35.13 0.68 47.95
N ALA A 26 -35.69 0.76 46.74
CA ALA A 26 -36.17 2.01 46.15
C ALA A 26 -37.43 2.57 46.85
N LEU A 27 -38.33 1.72 47.36
CA LEU A 27 -39.47 2.16 48.19
C LEU A 27 -39.05 2.63 49.58
N ASN A 28 -38.10 1.93 50.23
CA ASN A 28 -37.55 2.36 51.52
C ASN A 28 -36.70 3.65 51.40
N TYR A 29 -36.05 3.89 50.26
CA TYR A 29 -35.29 5.12 49.98
C TYR A 29 -36.18 6.30 49.54
N LYS A 30 -37.34 6.05 48.91
CA LYS A 30 -38.35 7.11 48.66
C LYS A 30 -39.01 7.60 49.95
N GLN A 31 -39.08 6.78 50.99
CA GLN A 31 -39.62 7.17 52.30
C GLN A 31 -38.67 8.04 53.14
N SER A 32 -37.37 8.11 52.81
CA SER A 32 -36.37 8.84 53.61
C SER A 32 -36.25 10.34 53.30
N PHE A 33 -36.98 10.87 52.31
CA PHE A 33 -36.92 12.29 51.93
C PHE A 33 -38.28 12.96 52.09
N SER A 34 -38.65 13.29 53.32
CA SER A 34 -39.88 14.02 53.63
C SER A 34 -39.82 15.52 53.31
N ASN A 35 -38.62 16.08 53.01
CA ASN A 35 -38.43 17.50 52.69
C ASN A 35 -37.72 17.70 51.33
N TYR A 36 -38.41 18.36 50.40
CA TYR A 36 -37.86 18.81 49.11
C TYR A 36 -38.29 20.25 48.80
N THR A 37 -37.48 20.99 48.05
CA THR A 37 -37.87 22.29 47.46
C THR A 37 -38.17 22.14 45.96
N ILE A 38 -38.91 23.07 45.39
CA ILE A 38 -39.18 23.11 43.94
C ILE A 38 -38.31 24.20 43.30
N TYR A 39 -37.37 23.79 42.44
CA TYR A 39 -36.49 24.69 41.70
C TYR A 39 -36.93 24.78 40.22
N THR A 40 -37.06 26.00 39.69
CA THR A 40 -37.33 26.24 38.27
C THR A 40 -36.02 26.48 37.53
N VAL A 41 -35.72 25.61 36.55
CA VAL A 41 -34.49 25.61 35.75
C VAL A 41 -34.34 26.92 34.97
N ARG A 42 -33.17 27.55 35.06
CA ARG A 42 -32.82 28.83 34.43
C ARG A 42 -31.84 28.61 33.27
N PRO A 43 -31.69 29.57 32.34
CA PRO A 43 -30.69 29.48 31.28
C PRO A 43 -29.29 29.23 31.85
N GLY A 44 -28.63 28.17 31.34
CA GLY A 44 -27.29 27.76 31.78
C GLY A 44 -27.24 26.80 32.98
N ASP A 45 -28.38 26.38 33.52
CA ASP A 45 -28.44 25.34 34.56
C ASP A 45 -28.16 23.94 33.98
N SER A 46 -27.60 23.07 34.82
CA SER A 46 -27.46 21.64 34.56
C SER A 46 -27.75 20.87 35.86
N LEU A 47 -28.07 19.56 35.75
CA LEU A 47 -28.26 18.75 36.96
C LEU A 47 -27.00 18.72 37.83
N TYR A 48 -25.81 18.84 37.24
CA TYR A 48 -24.55 18.97 37.97
C TYR A 48 -24.48 20.27 38.79
N LYS A 49 -24.84 21.41 38.19
CA LYS A 49 -24.88 22.69 38.93
C LYS A 49 -25.89 22.66 40.07
N LEU A 50 -27.04 22.02 39.87
CA LEU A 50 -28.06 21.87 40.91
C LEU A 50 -27.63 20.88 42.00
N SER A 51 -27.01 19.77 41.62
CA SER A 51 -26.43 18.78 42.54
C SER A 51 -25.41 19.42 43.47
N ASN A 52 -24.47 20.20 42.93
CA ASN A 52 -23.47 20.92 43.71
C ASN A 52 -24.08 22.05 44.56
N ARG A 53 -25.05 22.78 44.04
CA ARG A 53 -25.71 23.87 44.77
C ARG A 53 -26.45 23.37 46.01
N TYR A 54 -27.12 22.23 45.89
CA TYR A 54 -28.00 21.71 46.94
C TYR A 54 -27.38 20.56 47.75
N GLY A 55 -26.13 20.17 47.46
CA GLY A 55 -25.43 19.10 48.18
C GLY A 55 -26.20 17.79 48.10
N VAL A 56 -26.67 17.41 46.91
CA VAL A 56 -27.40 16.15 46.68
C VAL A 56 -26.95 15.54 45.37
N SER A 57 -26.80 14.23 45.30
CA SER A 57 -26.33 13.58 44.09
C SER A 57 -27.29 13.77 42.90
N ILE A 58 -26.73 13.84 41.69
CA ILE A 58 -27.50 13.89 40.43
C ILE A 58 -28.48 12.71 40.36
N SER A 59 -28.06 11.52 40.79
CA SER A 59 -28.92 10.32 40.82
C SER A 59 -30.13 10.52 41.72
N THR A 60 -29.99 11.17 42.88
CA THR A 60 -31.10 11.50 43.77
C THR A 60 -32.06 12.50 43.13
N ILE A 61 -31.54 13.56 42.48
CA ILE A 61 -32.38 14.52 41.74
C ILE A 61 -33.15 13.82 40.61
N LYS A 62 -32.47 12.95 39.85
CA LYS A 62 -33.10 12.21 38.75
C LYS A 62 -34.18 11.27 39.26
N MET A 63 -33.90 10.53 40.33
CA MET A 63 -34.83 9.58 40.93
C MET A 63 -36.08 10.29 41.49
N LEU A 64 -35.92 11.42 42.19
CA LEU A 64 -37.03 12.17 42.76
C LEU A 64 -37.93 12.83 41.70
N ASN A 65 -37.37 13.10 40.52
CA ASN A 65 -38.06 13.74 39.39
C ASN A 65 -38.41 12.78 38.24
N ASN A 66 -38.19 11.48 38.41
CA ASN A 66 -38.36 10.46 37.36
C ASN A 66 -37.67 10.82 36.03
N LEU A 67 -36.45 11.37 36.10
CA LEU A 67 -35.68 11.75 34.91
C LEU A 67 -34.83 10.58 34.40
N ASN A 68 -35.05 10.20 33.15
CA ASN A 68 -34.26 9.14 32.49
C ASN A 68 -32.90 9.65 31.97
N SER A 69 -32.75 10.96 31.76
CA SER A 69 -31.51 11.61 31.29
C SER A 69 -31.10 12.76 32.21
N SER A 70 -29.89 13.30 31.99
CA SER A 70 -29.39 14.49 32.72
C SER A 70 -29.72 15.81 32.02
N ILE A 71 -30.51 15.75 30.95
CA ILE A 71 -30.94 16.92 30.18
C ILE A 71 -32.08 17.60 30.92
N ILE A 72 -31.96 18.92 31.12
CA ILE A 72 -32.98 19.75 31.73
C ILE A 72 -33.25 20.98 30.85
N TYR A 73 -34.49 21.44 30.85
CA TYR A 73 -34.96 22.53 30.00
C TYR A 73 -35.26 23.77 30.84
N VAL A 74 -34.94 24.96 30.32
CA VAL A 74 -35.30 26.23 30.96
C VAL A 74 -36.81 26.27 31.21
N GLY A 75 -37.22 26.61 32.43
CA GLY A 75 -38.62 26.59 32.88
C GLY A 75 -39.08 25.27 33.49
N GLN A 76 -38.31 24.18 33.37
CA GLN A 76 -38.63 22.89 34.00
C GLN A 76 -38.59 23.01 35.53
N ARG A 77 -39.60 22.47 36.22
CA ARG A 77 -39.68 22.46 37.69
C ARG A 77 -39.16 21.14 38.23
N LEU A 78 -38.13 21.18 39.06
CA LEU A 78 -37.49 20.01 39.67
C LEU A 78 -37.68 20.01 41.19
N LYS A 79 -38.08 18.88 41.75
CA LYS A 79 -38.02 18.58 43.18
C LYS A 79 -36.57 18.31 43.57
N ILE A 80 -35.99 19.13 44.43
CA ILE A 80 -34.63 18.94 44.93
C ILE A 80 -34.72 18.59 46.42
N PRO A 81 -34.23 17.42 46.87
CA PRO A 81 -34.20 17.09 48.29
C PRO A 81 -33.40 18.14 49.07
N VAL A 82 -33.85 18.53 50.26
CA VAL A 82 -33.14 19.51 51.10
C VAL A 82 -33.04 19.04 52.55
N ASN A 83 -31.82 18.76 53.02
CA ASN A 83 -31.49 18.64 54.43
C ASN A 83 -30.69 19.89 54.84
N MET A 84 -31.35 20.84 55.50
CA MET A 84 -30.75 22.11 55.90
C MET A 84 -30.30 22.05 57.36
N LYS A 85 -28.99 22.22 57.60
CA LYS A 85 -28.41 22.36 58.93
C LYS A 85 -28.25 23.84 59.26
N LYS A 86 -28.66 24.24 60.47
CA LYS A 86 -28.33 25.56 61.02
C LYS A 86 -26.89 25.55 61.54
N TYR A 87 -26.07 26.46 61.04
CA TYR A 87 -24.70 26.69 61.48
C TYR A 87 -24.58 28.06 62.14
N LYS A 88 -24.13 28.10 63.40
CA LYS A 88 -23.89 29.34 64.14
C LYS A 88 -22.44 29.79 63.95
N VAL A 89 -22.24 30.97 63.34
CA VAL A 89 -20.93 31.55 63.01
C VAL A 89 -20.09 31.76 64.27
N ARG A 90 -18.84 31.30 64.27
CA ARG A 90 -17.89 31.36 65.39
C ARG A 90 -16.85 32.46 65.19
N PRO A 91 -16.14 32.92 66.24
CA PRO A 91 -15.03 33.86 66.08
C PRO A 91 -13.97 33.30 65.12
N GLY A 92 -13.62 34.08 64.09
CA GLY A 92 -12.66 33.69 63.05
C GLY A 92 -13.26 33.00 61.82
N ASP A 93 -14.57 32.69 61.83
CA ASP A 93 -15.24 32.16 60.65
C ASP A 93 -15.33 33.22 59.55
N THR A 94 -15.15 32.79 58.30
CA THR A 94 -15.53 33.53 57.10
C THR A 94 -16.47 32.67 56.26
N LEU A 95 -17.26 33.27 55.38
CA LEU A 95 -18.10 32.46 54.47
C LEU A 95 -17.27 31.45 53.67
N TYR A 96 -16.02 31.78 53.34
CA TYR A 96 -15.09 30.89 52.67
C TYR A 96 -14.70 29.68 53.54
N LEU A 97 -14.37 29.88 54.82
CA LEU A 97 -14.05 28.78 55.73
C LEU A 97 -15.26 27.87 55.99
N ILE A 98 -16.46 28.45 56.04
CA ILE A 98 -17.72 27.70 56.17
C ILE A 98 -18.01 26.93 54.89
N SER A 99 -17.77 27.52 53.72
CA SER A 99 -17.97 26.89 52.41
C SER A 99 -17.11 25.63 52.26
N LEU A 100 -15.85 25.71 52.68
CA LEU A 100 -14.93 24.57 52.69
C LEU A 100 -15.36 23.50 53.69
N LYS A 101 -15.79 23.89 54.89
CA LYS A 101 -16.19 22.96 55.94
C LYS A 101 -17.39 22.08 55.56
N PHE A 102 -18.30 22.62 54.75
CA PHE A 102 -19.53 21.94 54.35
C PHE A 102 -19.56 21.59 52.86
N ASN A 103 -18.43 21.72 52.16
CA ASN A 103 -18.28 21.44 50.73
C ASN A 103 -19.37 22.09 49.85
N ILE A 104 -19.66 23.36 50.11
CA ILE A 104 -20.62 24.19 49.37
C ILE A 104 -19.91 25.46 48.88
N SER A 105 -20.39 26.10 47.81
CA SER A 105 -19.80 27.36 47.35
C SER A 105 -20.21 28.55 48.23
N VAL A 106 -19.32 29.54 48.39
CA VAL A 106 -19.64 30.82 49.06
C VAL A 106 -20.84 31.50 48.42
N LYS A 107 -20.95 31.42 47.09
CA LYS A 107 -22.06 32.00 46.34
C LYS A 107 -23.39 31.35 46.74
N ASP A 108 -23.41 30.03 46.86
CA ASP A 108 -24.63 29.30 47.23
C ASP A 108 -24.99 29.51 48.71
N ILE A 109 -24.02 29.59 49.64
CA ILE A 109 -24.30 29.99 51.04
C ILE A 109 -24.96 31.37 51.07
N LYS A 110 -24.48 32.32 50.26
CA LYS A 110 -25.06 33.67 50.18
C LYS A 110 -26.45 33.67 49.59
N GLU A 111 -26.68 32.94 48.49
CA GLU A 111 -27.99 32.84 47.85
C GLU A 111 -29.02 32.19 48.79
N ILE A 112 -28.64 31.13 49.50
CA ILE A 112 -29.51 30.42 50.45
C ILE A 112 -29.89 31.29 51.66
N ASN A 113 -28.94 32.11 52.14
CA ASN A 113 -29.12 32.94 53.33
C ASN A 113 -29.48 34.40 53.01
N ASN A 114 -29.79 34.70 51.75
CA ASN A 114 -30.09 36.05 51.26
C ASN A 114 -29.02 37.11 51.64
N LEU A 115 -27.74 36.72 51.64
CA LEU A 115 -26.64 37.61 51.98
C LEU A 115 -26.19 38.41 50.75
N THR A 116 -26.24 39.74 50.86
CA THR A 116 -25.79 40.65 49.80
C THR A 116 -24.27 40.85 49.80
N SER A 117 -23.57 40.51 50.89
CA SER A 117 -22.11 40.64 51.03
C SER A 117 -21.46 39.38 51.61
N ASN A 118 -20.13 39.35 51.70
CA ASN A 118 -19.39 38.24 52.30
C ASN A 118 -19.21 38.40 53.83
N LEU A 119 -19.73 39.49 54.40
CA LEU A 119 -19.62 39.78 55.83
C LEU A 119 -20.59 38.90 56.61
N ILE A 120 -20.07 38.26 57.65
CA ILE A 120 -20.83 37.48 58.62
C ILE A 120 -20.39 37.87 60.03
N PHE A 121 -21.31 37.80 60.97
CA PHE A 121 -21.05 38.18 62.36
C PHE A 121 -21.04 36.95 63.26
N THR A 122 -20.14 36.94 64.25
CA THR A 122 -20.14 35.92 65.29
C THR A 122 -21.52 35.81 65.92
N GLY A 123 -22.07 34.59 65.99
CA GLY A 123 -23.41 34.31 66.51
C GLY A 123 -24.53 34.32 65.46
N GLN A 124 -24.28 34.80 64.23
CA GLN A 124 -25.23 34.73 63.11
C GLN A 124 -25.53 33.26 62.76
N GLU A 125 -26.79 32.92 62.53
CA GLU A 125 -27.18 31.59 62.03
C GLU A 125 -27.25 31.58 60.52
N LEU A 126 -26.59 30.61 59.89
CA LEU A 126 -26.63 30.33 58.46
C LEU A 126 -27.26 28.96 58.23
N LEU A 127 -28.14 28.86 57.23
CA LEU A 127 -28.64 27.61 56.69
C LEU A 127 -27.63 27.06 55.69
N ILE A 128 -27.21 25.82 55.92
CA ILE A 128 -26.22 25.11 55.11
C ILE A 128 -26.80 23.74 54.71
N PRO A 129 -26.88 23.40 53.42
CA PRO A 129 -27.29 22.07 52.98
C PRO A 129 -26.18 21.06 53.30
N VAL A 130 -26.55 19.88 53.80
CA VAL A 130 -25.61 18.79 54.15
C VAL A 130 -26.09 17.46 53.59
N GLU A 131 -25.17 16.64 53.09
CA GLU A 131 -25.45 15.25 52.71
C GLU A 131 -25.65 14.38 53.95
N ASP A 132 -26.63 13.48 53.88
CA ASP A 132 -26.86 12.46 54.92
C ASP A 132 -25.96 11.26 54.65
N THR A 133 -24.69 11.38 55.02
CA THR A 133 -23.74 10.27 54.99
C THR A 133 -23.16 10.07 56.38
N GLY A 134 -23.63 9.02 57.05
CA GLY A 134 -23.08 8.55 58.31
C GLY A 134 -21.61 8.15 58.19
N ASN A 135 -20.86 8.46 59.26
CA ASN A 135 -19.51 8.02 59.62
C ASN A 135 -18.33 8.39 58.70
N SER A 136 -17.45 9.19 59.31
CA SER A 136 -16.06 9.45 58.94
C SER A 136 -15.18 8.22 59.14
N ASP A 137 -14.36 7.88 58.14
CA ASP A 137 -13.02 7.36 58.40
C ASP A 137 -12.02 7.70 57.27
N ASP A 138 -10.77 7.85 57.69
CA ASP A 138 -9.59 8.34 56.99
C ASP A 138 -9.11 7.35 55.90
N SER A 139 -8.89 7.80 54.66
CA SER A 139 -8.23 6.96 53.65
C SER A 139 -7.34 7.76 52.68
N LEU A 140 -6.19 7.15 52.38
CA LEU A 140 -5.04 7.65 51.61
C LEU A 140 -5.32 7.99 50.12
N ASP A 141 -6.57 8.06 49.67
CA ASP A 141 -6.93 8.29 48.27
C ASP A 141 -7.07 9.78 47.87
N ASN A 142 -7.08 10.68 48.84
CA ASN A 142 -7.33 12.11 48.62
C ASN A 142 -6.09 12.92 48.19
N TYR A 143 -4.89 12.32 48.15
CA TYR A 143 -3.64 13.04 47.91
C TYR A 143 -2.72 12.31 46.92
N MET A 144 -1.88 13.07 46.22
CA MET A 144 -0.79 12.58 45.36
C MET A 144 0.53 13.26 45.72
N PHE A 145 1.67 12.71 45.29
CA PHE A 145 2.97 13.35 45.49
C PHE A 145 3.34 14.28 44.33
N TYR A 146 3.78 15.48 44.65
CA TYR A 146 4.34 16.48 43.75
C TYR A 146 5.82 16.72 44.11
N THR A 147 6.70 16.70 43.10
CA THR A 147 8.11 17.05 43.29
C THR A 147 8.31 18.54 42.99
N VAL A 148 8.75 19.29 43.99
CA VAL A 148 9.01 20.73 43.92
C VAL A 148 10.07 21.04 42.85
N LYS A 149 9.78 22.00 41.97
CA LYS A 149 10.62 22.43 40.84
C LYS A 149 11.23 23.81 41.11
N ALA A 150 12.25 24.16 40.33
CA ALA A 150 12.85 25.50 40.39
C ALA A 150 11.81 26.59 40.12
N GLY A 151 11.68 27.55 41.05
CA GLY A 151 10.73 28.66 40.95
C GLY A 151 9.36 28.43 41.63
N ASP A 152 9.15 27.26 42.25
CA ASP A 152 7.95 26.98 43.02
C ASP A 152 7.90 27.70 44.37
N SER A 153 6.69 27.94 44.84
CA SER A 153 6.40 28.33 46.22
C SER A 153 5.14 27.60 46.68
N LEU A 154 4.94 27.41 47.99
CA LEU A 154 3.70 26.79 48.49
C LEU A 154 2.45 27.53 47.99
N TYR A 155 2.52 28.85 47.75
CA TYR A 155 1.45 29.61 47.14
C TYR A 155 1.15 29.19 45.70
N LYS A 156 2.18 29.08 44.86
CA LYS A 156 2.02 28.66 43.46
C LYS A 156 1.49 27.23 43.37
N ILE A 157 2.01 26.34 44.21
CA ILE A 157 1.56 24.94 44.27
C ILE A 157 0.12 24.88 44.80
N ALA A 158 -0.21 25.61 45.87
CA ALA A 158 -1.58 25.65 46.40
C ALA A 158 -2.57 26.12 45.34
N LYS A 159 -2.23 27.19 44.61
CA LYS A 159 -3.03 27.70 43.49
C LYS A 159 -3.16 26.68 42.35
N GLN A 160 -2.08 25.97 42.01
CA GLN A 160 -2.06 24.95 40.96
C GLN A 160 -2.97 23.77 41.30
N PHE A 161 -2.97 23.32 42.55
CA PHE A 161 -3.74 22.16 43.02
C PHE A 161 -5.02 22.58 43.74
N GLY A 162 -5.56 23.77 43.43
CA GLY A 162 -6.88 24.22 43.90
C GLY A 162 -7.07 24.18 45.41
N THR A 163 -6.02 24.41 46.19
CA THR A 163 -5.99 24.30 47.66
C THR A 163 -5.39 25.55 48.30
N SER A 164 -5.23 25.56 49.63
CA SER A 164 -4.60 26.66 50.36
C SER A 164 -3.18 26.31 50.82
N ILE A 165 -2.35 27.34 51.07
CA ILE A 165 -1.03 27.14 51.68
C ILE A 165 -1.18 26.39 53.00
N GLN A 166 -2.20 26.73 53.80
CA GLN A 166 -2.42 26.10 55.09
C GLN A 166 -2.74 24.61 54.95
N VAL A 167 -3.63 24.24 54.02
CA VAL A 167 -3.93 22.83 53.74
C VAL A 167 -2.69 22.08 53.23
N LEU A 168 -1.88 22.68 52.36
CA LEU A 168 -0.62 22.06 51.95
C LEU A 168 0.36 21.88 53.10
N LYS A 169 0.40 22.83 54.04
CA LYS A 169 1.23 22.69 55.24
C LYS A 169 0.71 21.61 56.15
N ASP A 170 -0.61 21.53 56.35
CA ASP A 170 -1.25 20.58 57.24
C ASP A 170 -1.06 19.15 56.73
N ILE A 171 -1.30 18.87 55.44
CA ILE A 171 -1.15 17.52 54.88
C ILE A 171 0.30 17.04 54.77
N ASN A 172 1.27 17.96 54.83
CA ASN A 172 2.70 17.68 54.78
C ASN A 172 3.43 17.87 56.11
N ASN A 173 2.72 18.27 57.17
CA ASN A 173 3.29 18.63 58.46
C ASN A 173 4.39 19.72 58.37
N PHE A 174 4.18 20.75 57.54
CA PHE A 174 5.12 21.88 57.41
C PHE A 174 4.84 22.99 58.42
N ASN A 175 5.87 23.38 59.16
CA ASN A 175 5.79 24.50 60.09
C ASN A 175 6.13 25.85 59.42
N THR A 176 6.84 25.84 58.29
CA THR A 176 7.25 27.03 57.53
C THR A 176 6.67 27.02 56.10
N ASN A 177 6.88 28.10 55.35
CA ASN A 177 6.51 28.17 53.92
C ASN A 177 7.67 27.79 52.98
N ILE A 178 8.79 27.33 53.53
CA ILE A 178 10.01 27.02 52.77
C ILE A 178 9.90 25.58 52.23
N ILE A 179 10.17 25.43 50.94
CA ILE A 179 10.24 24.15 50.23
C ILE A 179 11.51 24.10 49.37
N TYR A 180 12.05 22.91 49.14
CA TYR A 180 13.31 22.72 48.41
C TYR A 180 13.08 22.06 47.05
N ILE A 181 13.84 22.46 46.04
CA ILE A 181 13.81 21.82 44.72
C ILE A 181 14.13 20.32 44.88
N GLY A 182 13.32 19.46 44.28
CA GLY A 182 13.42 18.01 44.41
C GLY A 182 12.65 17.42 45.60
N GLN A 183 12.14 18.25 46.52
CA GLN A 183 11.33 17.78 47.65
C GLN A 183 9.99 17.21 47.16
N LYS A 184 9.64 15.99 47.58
CA LYS A 184 8.32 15.40 47.34
C LYS A 184 7.35 15.81 48.43
N ILE A 185 6.24 16.42 48.04
CA ILE A 185 5.18 16.89 48.94
C ILE A 185 3.83 16.33 48.51
N LYS A 186 2.96 15.99 49.46
CA LYS A 186 1.56 15.63 49.22
C LYS A 186 0.77 16.84 48.75
N VAL A 187 -0.04 16.69 47.71
CA VAL A 187 -0.98 17.68 47.20
C VAL A 187 -2.34 17.03 46.97
N PRO A 188 -3.46 17.77 47.04
CA PRO A 188 -4.78 17.22 46.73
C PRO A 188 -4.84 16.66 45.32
N ARG A 189 -5.46 15.48 45.19
CA ARG A 189 -5.63 14.81 43.90
C ARG A 189 -6.78 15.49 43.13
N ILE A 190 -6.46 16.26 42.09
CA ILE A 190 -7.45 16.86 41.17
C ILE A 190 -7.44 16.11 39.85
N THR A 191 -8.61 15.74 39.35
CA THR A 191 -8.84 15.26 37.99
C THR A 191 -9.80 16.20 37.25
N TYR A 192 -9.67 16.26 35.93
CA TYR A 192 -10.54 17.04 35.04
C TYR A 192 -11.35 16.13 34.12
N GLN A 193 -12.61 16.47 33.90
CA GLN A 193 -13.50 15.77 32.99
C GLN A 193 -13.44 16.34 31.58
N LEU A 194 -13.44 15.46 30.57
CA LEU A 194 -13.54 15.83 29.16
C LEU A 194 -14.81 15.25 28.55
N GLU A 195 -15.85 16.09 28.48
CA GLU A 195 -17.08 15.81 27.76
C GLU A 195 -16.84 16.00 26.26
N VAL A 196 -17.25 15.01 25.47
CA VAL A 196 -17.16 15.09 24.00
C VAL A 196 -18.52 14.82 23.42
N LEU A 197 -19.02 15.79 22.68
CA LEU A 197 -20.34 15.77 22.05
C LEU A 197 -20.21 15.70 20.53
N THR A 198 -21.28 15.29 19.87
CA THR A 198 -21.40 15.32 18.41
C THR A 198 -22.66 16.09 18.02
N ARG A 199 -22.57 16.91 16.98
CA ARG A 199 -23.71 17.54 16.31
C ARG A 199 -23.74 17.04 14.87
N GLY A 200 -24.77 16.28 14.52
CA GLY A 200 -24.81 15.51 13.27
C GLY A 200 -24.37 14.06 13.46
N GLU A 201 -24.53 13.25 12.42
CA GLU A 201 -24.24 11.81 12.46
C GLU A 201 -22.74 11.55 12.31
N GLY A 202 -22.09 11.23 13.42
CA GLY A 202 -20.68 10.91 13.47
C GLY A 202 -20.24 10.49 14.86
N ARG A 203 -18.99 10.08 14.99
CA ARG A 203 -18.36 9.65 16.24
C ARG A 203 -17.03 10.34 16.46
N VAL A 204 -16.59 10.39 17.72
CA VAL A 204 -15.29 10.91 18.10
C VAL A 204 -14.49 9.84 18.81
N ILE A 205 -13.27 9.60 18.34
CA ILE A 205 -12.28 8.72 18.97
C ILE A 205 -11.39 9.58 19.87
N LYS A 206 -11.11 9.09 21.09
CA LYS A 206 -10.26 9.78 22.08
C LYS A 206 -8.99 8.96 22.31
N GLU A 207 -7.84 9.60 22.23
CA GLU A 207 -6.54 8.98 22.49
C GLU A 207 -5.72 9.86 23.43
N ILE A 208 -5.10 9.28 24.46
CA ILE A 208 -4.27 10.03 25.41
C ILE A 208 -2.86 10.14 24.83
N VAL A 209 -2.43 11.35 24.51
CA VAL A 209 -1.09 11.64 23.96
C VAL A 209 -0.05 11.72 25.07
N SER A 210 -0.43 12.30 26.21
CA SER A 210 0.41 12.39 27.41
C SER A 210 -0.44 12.64 28.66
N GLY A 211 -0.03 12.13 29.82
CA GLY A 211 -0.77 12.21 31.08
C GLY A 211 -1.57 10.94 31.37
N ASP A 212 -2.29 10.91 32.50
CA ASP A 212 -3.03 9.73 32.96
C ASP A 212 -4.54 9.98 32.99
N LYS A 213 -5.32 8.94 32.66
CA LYS A 213 -6.76 8.86 32.96
C LYS A 213 -6.95 7.94 34.15
N LYS A 214 -7.52 8.46 35.24
CA LYS A 214 -7.91 7.71 36.44
C LYS A 214 -9.43 7.53 36.47
N GLU A 215 -9.91 6.75 37.44
CA GLU A 215 -11.32 6.38 37.61
C GLU A 215 -12.26 7.60 37.57
N ASN A 216 -11.80 8.73 38.11
CA ASN A 216 -12.58 9.98 38.22
C ASN A 216 -12.08 11.12 37.28
N GLY A 217 -11.39 10.83 36.17
CA GLY A 217 -11.04 11.84 35.15
C GLY A 217 -9.56 11.89 34.75
N TYR A 218 -9.15 12.94 34.03
CA TYR A 218 -7.80 13.15 33.52
C TYR A 218 -6.93 13.96 34.48
N THR A 219 -5.65 13.63 34.62
CA THR A 219 -4.73 14.45 35.45
C THR A 219 -4.48 15.82 34.83
N PRO A 220 -4.07 16.84 35.61
CA PRO A 220 -3.66 18.13 35.07
C PRO A 220 -2.57 18.01 34.01
N ASP A 221 -2.64 18.89 33.01
CA ASP A 221 -1.79 18.94 31.82
C ASP A 221 -1.88 17.75 30.86
N SER A 222 -2.79 16.79 31.09
CA SER A 222 -3.03 15.70 30.13
C SER A 222 -3.40 16.24 28.75
N ARG A 223 -2.90 15.61 27.69
CA ARG A 223 -3.19 15.97 26.29
C ARG A 223 -3.98 14.83 25.65
N ILE A 224 -5.19 15.14 25.19
CA ILE A 224 -6.09 14.17 24.56
C ILE A 224 -6.25 14.54 23.10
N ARG A 225 -5.88 13.63 22.20
CA ARG A 225 -6.17 13.73 20.78
C ARG A 225 -7.61 13.29 20.53
N LEU A 226 -8.39 14.15 19.88
CA LEU A 226 -9.76 13.88 19.45
C LEU A 226 -9.78 13.77 17.93
N THR A 227 -10.32 12.66 17.43
CA THR A 227 -10.47 12.40 15.99
C THR A 227 -11.95 12.21 15.66
N ALA A 228 -12.52 13.11 14.87
CA ALA A 228 -13.91 13.02 14.42
C ALA A 228 -14.02 12.18 13.14
N ARG A 229 -15.03 11.29 13.08
CA ARG A 229 -15.36 10.49 11.90
C ARG A 229 -16.86 10.59 11.64
N GLY A 230 -17.23 11.00 10.43
CA GLY A 230 -18.61 11.08 10.00
C GLY A 230 -19.20 9.69 9.73
N ASN A 231 -20.50 9.56 9.96
CA ASN A 231 -21.28 8.38 9.60
C ASN A 231 -22.35 8.79 8.57
N ASN A 232 -22.90 7.82 7.85
CA ASN A 232 -24.07 8.02 6.96
C ASN A 232 -23.91 9.18 5.96
N GLY A 233 -22.72 9.36 5.38
CA GLY A 233 -22.46 10.39 4.37
C GLY A 233 -22.28 11.81 4.93
N MET A 234 -22.27 11.99 6.25
CA MET A 234 -21.86 13.26 6.86
C MET A 234 -20.33 13.36 6.88
N VAL A 235 -19.83 14.59 6.71
CA VAL A 235 -18.40 14.92 6.75
C VAL A 235 -18.15 15.79 7.98
N PHE A 236 -17.01 15.58 8.64
CA PHE A 236 -16.58 16.46 9.72
C PHE A 236 -16.41 17.89 9.21
N SER A 237 -17.01 18.85 9.90
CA SER A 237 -16.97 20.27 9.56
C SER A 237 -15.93 21.02 10.39
N HIS A 238 -16.07 20.98 11.73
CA HIS A 238 -15.19 21.68 12.67
C HIS A 238 -15.47 21.25 14.13
N TRP A 239 -14.53 21.56 15.02
CA TRP A 239 -14.68 21.48 16.48
C TRP A 239 -15.22 22.79 17.04
N THR A 240 -16.05 22.71 18.09
CA THR A 240 -16.56 23.86 18.86
C THR A 240 -16.59 23.56 20.35
N GLY A 241 -16.83 24.58 21.19
CA GLY A 241 -16.85 24.46 22.66
C GLY A 241 -15.57 25.05 23.25
N ASP A 242 -14.95 24.34 24.19
CA ASP A 242 -13.67 24.74 24.80
C ASP A 242 -12.47 24.63 23.82
N VAL A 243 -12.68 24.06 22.63
CA VAL A 243 -11.75 24.08 21.50
C VAL A 243 -12.49 24.44 20.22
N SER A 244 -11.91 25.35 19.43
CA SER A 244 -12.41 25.74 18.10
C SER A 244 -11.31 25.53 17.07
N SER A 245 -11.52 24.61 16.14
CA SER A 245 -10.55 24.29 15.08
C SER A 245 -11.24 23.58 13.91
N ARG A 246 -10.70 23.75 12.69
CA ARG A 246 -11.08 22.94 11.52
C ARG A 246 -10.16 21.75 11.30
N GLU A 247 -9.07 21.65 12.05
CA GLU A 247 -8.13 20.54 11.97
C GLU A 247 -8.73 19.28 12.62
N ASN A 248 -8.49 18.13 11.99
CA ASN A 248 -8.92 16.83 12.49
C ASN A 248 -7.79 15.83 12.20
N PRO A 249 -7.11 15.28 13.23
CA PRO A 249 -7.43 15.36 14.66
C PRO A 249 -7.06 16.70 15.34
N VAL A 250 -7.63 16.96 16.52
CA VAL A 250 -7.29 18.10 17.40
C VAL A 250 -6.76 17.63 18.75
N ILE A 251 -5.85 18.38 19.39
CA ILE A 251 -5.32 18.06 20.73
C ILE A 251 -5.93 19.00 21.77
N VAL A 252 -6.53 18.42 22.82
CA VAL A 252 -7.10 19.12 23.98
C VAL A 252 -6.16 18.97 25.18
N LYS A 253 -5.66 20.09 25.71
CA LYS A 253 -4.90 20.10 26.99
C LYS A 253 -5.86 20.24 28.17
N MET A 254 -5.73 19.43 29.21
CA MET A 254 -6.57 19.46 30.40
C MET A 254 -5.98 20.35 31.50
N ASP A 255 -6.61 21.50 31.73
CA ASP A 255 -6.29 22.49 32.78
C ASP A 255 -7.53 22.84 33.64
N ARG A 256 -8.70 22.38 33.21
CA ARG A 256 -10.01 22.40 33.88
C ARG A 256 -10.91 21.38 33.18
N ASP A 257 -12.12 21.18 33.69
CA ASP A 257 -13.16 20.45 32.96
C ASP A 257 -13.45 21.12 31.62
N LYS A 258 -13.58 20.32 30.56
CA LYS A 258 -13.79 20.78 29.19
C LYS A 258 -14.93 20.05 28.50
N SER A 259 -15.63 20.76 27.64
CA SER A 259 -16.64 20.22 26.73
C SER A 259 -16.29 20.62 25.29
N VAL A 260 -16.09 19.61 24.43
CA VAL A 260 -15.72 19.79 23.02
C VAL A 260 -16.73 19.07 22.13
N THR A 261 -17.26 19.76 21.12
CA THR A 261 -18.28 19.23 20.20
C THR A 261 -17.71 19.10 18.79
N ALA A 262 -17.77 17.89 18.21
CA ALA A 262 -17.54 17.69 16.78
C ALA A 262 -18.81 18.01 16.00
N VAL A 263 -18.71 18.92 15.03
CA VAL A 263 -19.83 19.27 14.14
C VAL A 263 -19.66 18.54 12.82
N PHE A 264 -20.67 17.80 12.40
CA PHE A 264 -20.77 17.11 11.13
C PHE A 264 -21.84 17.78 10.26
N SER A 265 -21.59 17.83 8.96
CA SER A 265 -22.53 18.37 7.98
C SER A 265 -22.63 17.47 6.76
N THR A 266 -23.78 17.45 6.12
CA THR A 266 -23.93 16.87 4.77
C THR A 266 -23.00 17.61 3.82
N SER A 267 -22.20 16.88 3.04
CA SER A 267 -21.46 17.48 1.94
C SER A 267 -22.46 18.18 0.99
N LYS A 268 -22.17 19.42 0.58
CA LYS A 268 -22.98 20.12 -0.43
C LYS A 268 -22.84 19.50 -1.83
N LEU A 269 -21.82 18.66 -2.03
CA LEU A 269 -21.54 18.00 -3.30
C LEU A 269 -22.26 16.64 -3.31
N LYS A 270 -23.14 16.41 -4.30
CA LYS A 270 -23.78 15.09 -4.51
C LYS A 270 -22.79 14.05 -5.01
N GLU A 271 -21.81 14.49 -5.80
CA GLU A 271 -20.74 13.68 -6.36
C GLU A 271 -19.44 14.49 -6.40
N VAL A 272 -18.33 13.78 -6.35
CA VAL A 272 -16.97 14.29 -6.40
C VAL A 272 -16.28 13.69 -7.61
N LEU A 273 -15.64 14.54 -8.40
CA LEU A 273 -14.83 14.13 -9.53
C LEU A 273 -13.45 13.67 -9.05
N ILE A 274 -13.05 12.48 -9.46
CA ILE A 274 -11.73 11.91 -9.17
C ILE A 274 -11.05 11.59 -10.50
N LYS A 275 -9.85 12.12 -10.68
CA LYS A 275 -9.02 11.90 -11.86
C LYS A 275 -7.68 11.31 -11.47
N GLY A 276 -7.16 10.45 -12.33
CA GLY A 276 -5.89 9.80 -12.09
C GLY A 276 -5.44 8.94 -13.24
N ASN A 277 -4.42 8.14 -12.97
CA ASN A 277 -3.89 7.13 -13.87
C ASN A 277 -3.83 5.79 -13.16
N VAL A 278 -4.13 4.72 -13.88
CA VAL A 278 -3.84 3.35 -13.50
C VAL A 278 -2.57 2.94 -14.23
N ASN A 279 -1.56 2.56 -13.45
CA ASN A 279 -0.36 1.96 -14.00
C ASN A 279 -0.43 0.47 -13.73
N ILE A 280 -0.47 -0.31 -14.80
CA ILE A 280 -0.23 -1.74 -14.72
C ILE A 280 1.25 -1.90 -14.50
N SER A 281 1.60 -2.49 -13.39
CA SER A 281 2.96 -2.79 -13.03
C SER A 281 2.97 -4.20 -12.51
N ASN A 282 3.83 -5.05 -13.01
CA ASN A 282 4.21 -6.18 -12.20
C ASN A 282 5.28 -5.69 -11.24
N LYS A 283 5.37 -6.31 -10.08
CA LYS A 283 6.21 -5.81 -8.98
C LYS A 283 7.69 -6.09 -9.25
N THR A 284 8.21 -5.65 -10.39
CA THR A 284 9.58 -5.14 -10.51
C THR A 284 9.48 -3.63 -10.22
N GLY A 285 10.14 -3.18 -9.15
CA GLY A 285 10.04 -1.80 -8.69
C GLY A 285 10.45 -0.82 -9.80
N GLY A 286 9.69 0.26 -9.97
CA GLY A 286 10.07 1.33 -10.87
C GLY A 286 11.33 2.01 -10.36
N PHE A 287 12.38 2.05 -11.18
CA PHE A 287 13.50 2.93 -10.95
C PHE A 287 13.40 4.14 -11.87
N LYS A 288 13.65 5.31 -11.28
CA LYS A 288 13.68 6.58 -11.99
C LYS A 288 14.86 6.59 -12.95
N SER A 289 14.63 7.15 -14.13
CA SER A 289 15.68 7.58 -15.04
C SER A 289 16.71 8.46 -14.31
N VAL A 290 17.98 8.05 -14.30
CA VAL A 290 19.07 8.96 -13.98
C VAL A 290 19.19 9.93 -15.17
N ARG A 291 18.90 11.22 -14.92
CA ARG A 291 19.13 12.27 -15.92
C ARG A 291 20.62 12.44 -16.19
N LYS A 292 20.94 12.58 -17.48
CA LYS A 292 22.25 12.93 -18.07
C LYS A 292 23.06 13.93 -17.22
N GLY A 293 24.23 13.49 -16.76
CA GLY A 293 25.40 14.35 -16.65
C GLY A 293 26.00 14.54 -18.04
N LYS A 294 26.22 15.80 -18.44
CA LYS A 294 27.04 16.12 -19.61
C LYS A 294 28.46 15.67 -19.28
N ASP A 295 28.97 14.70 -20.03
CA ASP A 295 30.31 14.68 -20.61
C ASP A 295 30.38 13.44 -21.50
N ALA A 296 30.24 13.70 -22.80
CA ALA A 296 30.49 12.70 -23.82
C ALA A 296 32.00 12.67 -24.04
N GLU A 297 32.67 11.64 -23.51
CA GLU A 297 33.91 11.15 -24.10
C GLU A 297 34.08 9.67 -23.75
N HIS A 298 34.51 8.92 -24.75
CA HIS A 298 34.68 7.47 -24.79
C HIS A 298 35.10 6.85 -23.45
N SER A 299 34.30 5.93 -22.93
CA SER A 299 34.75 4.95 -21.93
C SER A 299 33.92 3.69 -22.04
N ILE A 300 34.47 2.74 -22.80
CA ILE A 300 34.30 1.31 -22.54
C ILE A 300 34.62 1.13 -21.06
N ILE A 301 33.67 0.66 -20.25
CA ILE A 301 34.00 0.13 -18.93
C ILE A 301 34.10 -1.39 -19.09
N PRO A 302 35.31 -1.97 -19.24
CA PRO A 302 35.52 -3.27 -18.64
C PRO A 302 35.63 -3.05 -17.12
N LEU A 303 35.14 -3.99 -16.31
CA LEU A 303 35.94 -4.63 -15.26
C LEU A 303 35.08 -5.23 -14.13
N ARG A 304 35.47 -6.46 -13.84
CA ARG A 304 35.65 -7.09 -12.52
C ARG A 304 34.42 -7.57 -11.78
N VAL A 305 34.29 -8.90 -11.86
CA VAL A 305 34.06 -9.80 -10.73
C VAL A 305 34.55 -9.18 -9.40
N TYR A 306 33.62 -8.85 -8.49
CA TYR A 306 33.86 -8.82 -7.05
C TYR A 306 32.52 -8.98 -6.30
N ASN A 307 32.41 -10.13 -5.62
CA ASN A 307 31.68 -10.43 -4.38
C ASN A 307 30.29 -9.82 -4.10
N GLY A 308 29.30 -10.72 -4.05
CA GLY A 308 28.14 -10.63 -3.15
C GLY A 308 27.04 -9.69 -3.64
N PHE A 309 26.04 -10.26 -4.31
CA PHE A 309 24.77 -9.59 -4.56
C PHE A 309 24.21 -9.02 -3.25
N MET A 310 24.13 -7.69 -3.13
CA MET A 310 23.32 -7.07 -2.09
C MET A 310 21.85 -7.15 -2.54
N PRO A 311 20.92 -7.66 -1.71
CA PRO A 311 19.50 -7.66 -2.02
C PRO A 311 18.98 -6.22 -2.21
N ALA A 312 18.00 -6.02 -3.09
CA ALA A 312 17.33 -4.73 -3.24
C ALA A 312 16.72 -4.27 -1.90
N TYR A 313 16.73 -2.96 -1.63
CA TYR A 313 16.24 -2.38 -0.38
C TYR A 313 15.54 -1.03 -0.62
N GLU A 314 14.80 -0.52 0.38
CA GLU A 314 14.17 0.80 0.32
C GLU A 314 15.21 1.92 0.55
N ASP A 315 15.54 2.67 -0.51
CA ASP A 315 16.64 3.67 -0.57
C ASP A 315 16.58 4.82 0.45
N SER A 316 15.48 4.94 1.21
CA SER A 316 15.31 5.98 2.24
C SER A 316 14.96 5.40 3.60
N GLU A 317 15.24 4.12 3.82
CA GLU A 317 14.88 3.44 5.06
C GLU A 317 15.99 2.55 5.59
N ILE A 318 16.19 2.63 6.90
CA ILE A 318 17.07 1.74 7.65
C ILE A 318 16.31 1.07 8.79
N ILE A 319 16.77 -0.11 9.18
CA ILE A 319 16.31 -0.85 10.34
C ILE A 319 17.48 -0.92 11.32
N VAL A 320 17.27 -0.43 12.54
CA VAL A 320 18.29 -0.40 13.59
C VAL A 320 17.80 -1.25 14.76
N LYS A 321 18.58 -2.26 15.17
CA LYS A 321 18.40 -2.93 16.46
C LYS A 321 19.31 -2.29 17.49
N TYR A 322 18.74 -1.89 18.61
CA TYR A 322 19.46 -1.41 19.78
C TYR A 322 19.68 -2.54 20.79
N LYS A 323 20.82 -2.48 21.50
CA LYS A 323 21.14 -3.43 22.56
C LYS A 323 20.07 -3.40 23.68
N PRO A 324 19.91 -4.48 24.47
CA PRO A 324 18.88 -4.56 25.52
C PRO A 324 18.95 -3.46 26.60
N VAL A 325 20.15 -2.94 26.88
CA VAL A 325 20.38 -1.86 27.86
C VAL A 325 20.90 -0.63 27.12
N VAL A 326 19.97 0.22 26.68
CA VAL A 326 20.29 1.46 25.98
C VAL A 326 19.68 2.65 26.68
N ASN A 327 20.49 3.70 26.85
CA ASN A 327 20.02 4.96 27.40
C ASN A 327 19.09 5.64 26.37
N ALA A 328 17.81 5.79 26.72
CA ALA A 328 16.81 6.46 25.88
C ALA A 328 17.24 7.88 25.46
N GLN A 329 18.01 8.60 26.29
CA GLN A 329 18.54 9.92 25.94
C GLN A 329 19.59 9.86 24.82
N SER A 330 20.35 8.77 24.70
CA SER A 330 21.33 8.59 23.63
C SER A 330 20.66 8.31 22.29
N VAL A 331 19.58 7.52 22.30
CA VAL A 331 18.78 7.24 21.09
C VAL A 331 18.01 8.49 20.65
N ASP A 332 17.32 9.17 21.57
CA ASP A 332 16.58 10.41 21.26
C ASP A 332 17.51 11.52 20.72
N LYS A 333 18.75 11.59 21.24
CA LYS A 333 19.75 12.52 20.74
C LYS A 333 20.22 12.12 19.33
N LEU A 334 20.46 10.83 19.10
CA LEU A 334 20.88 10.32 17.80
C LEU A 334 19.81 10.54 16.74
N GLU A 335 18.54 10.25 17.05
CA GLU A 335 17.38 10.49 16.17
C GLU A 335 17.24 11.97 15.81
N LYS A 336 17.33 12.87 16.81
CA LYS A 336 17.21 14.32 16.60
C LYS A 336 18.36 14.94 15.81
N VAL A 337 19.61 14.55 16.11
CA VAL A 337 20.80 15.05 15.39
C VAL A 337 20.75 14.63 13.92
N ASN A 338 20.18 13.47 13.65
CA ASN A 338 20.14 12.88 12.32
C ASN A 338 18.86 13.14 11.55
N GLU A 339 17.90 13.86 12.15
CA GLU A 339 16.59 14.17 11.58
C GLU A 339 15.82 12.93 11.11
N LEU A 340 16.01 11.81 11.80
CA LEU A 340 15.31 10.57 11.46
C LEU A 340 13.82 10.67 11.79
N VAL A 341 13.00 10.17 10.87
CA VAL A 341 11.56 10.00 11.14
C VAL A 341 11.32 8.54 11.45
N THR A 342 10.94 8.24 12.70
CA THR A 342 10.51 6.91 13.11
C THR A 342 9.26 6.51 12.35
N LEU A 343 9.34 5.42 11.58
CA LEU A 343 8.20 4.88 10.85
C LEU A 343 7.42 3.92 11.72
N ASN A 344 8.12 2.95 12.31
CA ASN A 344 7.56 1.99 13.25
C ASN A 344 8.66 1.32 14.09
N GLU A 345 8.24 0.65 15.15
CA GLU A 345 9.12 -0.04 16.09
C GLU A 345 8.56 -1.40 16.48
N MET A 346 9.44 -2.33 16.83
CA MET A 346 9.09 -3.62 17.40
C MET A 346 10.03 -3.96 18.55
N ASN A 347 9.49 -4.64 19.56
CA ASN A 347 10.27 -5.20 20.66
C ASN A 347 10.38 -6.71 20.45
N THR A 348 11.60 -7.22 20.32
CA THR A 348 11.84 -8.65 20.03
C THR A 348 11.97 -9.50 21.29
N GLY A 349 11.83 -8.92 22.49
CA GLY A 349 12.19 -9.57 23.76
C GLY A 349 13.69 -9.56 24.06
N GLU A 350 14.53 -9.30 23.05
CA GLU A 350 15.99 -9.21 23.13
C GLU A 350 16.52 -7.83 22.72
N GLY A 351 15.65 -6.83 22.62
CA GLY A 351 16.03 -5.47 22.21
C GLY A 351 14.93 -4.75 21.44
N ARG A 352 15.12 -3.44 21.28
CA ARG A 352 14.22 -2.57 20.50
C ARG A 352 14.76 -2.51 19.07
N VAL A 353 13.92 -2.83 18.09
CA VAL A 353 14.20 -2.66 16.67
C VAL A 353 13.33 -1.53 16.15
N VAL A 354 13.94 -0.58 15.44
CA VAL A 354 13.24 0.60 14.93
C VAL A 354 13.53 0.76 13.45
N ARG A 355 12.47 0.99 12.67
CA ARG A 355 12.57 1.35 11.26
C ARG A 355 12.47 2.87 11.13
N TYR A 356 13.48 3.46 10.51
CA TYR A 356 13.57 4.89 10.30
C TYR A 356 13.48 5.24 8.82
N LYS A 357 12.96 6.43 8.55
CA LYS A 357 13.13 7.11 7.28
C LYS A 357 14.33 8.04 7.34
N VAL A 358 15.25 7.87 6.41
CA VAL A 358 16.45 8.68 6.24
C VAL A 358 16.09 9.93 5.40
N PRO A 359 16.55 11.13 5.81
CA PRO A 359 16.42 12.34 5.00
C PRO A 359 17.02 12.19 3.60
N ARG A 360 16.38 12.78 2.59
CA ARG A 360 16.72 12.59 1.16
C ARG A 360 18.09 13.14 0.75
N ASP A 361 18.68 13.99 1.58
CA ASP A 361 19.96 14.66 1.38
C ASP A 361 21.14 13.91 2.01
N LYS A 362 20.91 12.74 2.60
CA LYS A 362 21.95 11.92 3.26
C LYS A 362 22.24 10.64 2.49
N ASP A 363 23.51 10.28 2.37
CA ASP A 363 23.95 9.03 1.77
C ASP A 363 23.65 7.86 2.71
N LEU A 364 22.97 6.83 2.18
CA LEU A 364 22.53 5.68 2.96
C LEU A 364 23.71 4.84 3.46
N THR A 365 24.77 4.70 2.65
CA THR A 365 25.94 3.89 2.97
C THR A 365 26.72 4.51 4.13
N GLU A 366 26.95 5.82 4.07
CA GLU A 366 27.55 6.58 5.17
C GLU A 366 26.70 6.50 6.44
N PHE A 367 25.36 6.45 6.30
CA PHE A 367 24.45 6.30 7.42
C PHE A 367 24.49 4.92 8.08
N LEU A 368 24.52 3.86 7.27
CA LEU A 368 24.66 2.48 7.76
C LEU A 368 25.99 2.31 8.51
N GLU A 369 27.07 2.88 7.98
CA GLU A 369 28.38 2.86 8.64
C GLU A 369 28.39 3.67 9.94
N TYR A 370 27.84 4.89 9.94
CA TYR A 370 27.75 5.73 11.13
C TYR A 370 26.92 5.09 12.26
N TYR A 371 25.77 4.48 11.94
CA TYR A 371 24.92 3.79 12.92
C TYR A 371 25.52 2.46 13.37
N GLY A 372 26.18 1.72 12.48
CA GLY A 372 26.86 0.48 12.80
C GLY A 372 28.00 0.67 13.80
N ASN A 373 28.58 1.87 13.84
CA ASN A 373 29.66 2.23 14.75
C ASN A 373 29.19 2.80 16.11
N GLN A 374 27.88 2.87 16.39
CA GLN A 374 27.40 3.37 17.69
C GLN A 374 27.40 2.27 18.75
N ASP A 375 27.98 2.54 19.93
CA ASP A 375 28.15 1.55 21.02
C ASP A 375 26.83 0.92 21.51
N PHE A 376 25.70 1.60 21.30
CA PHE A 376 24.37 1.17 21.72
C PHE A 376 23.53 0.54 20.58
N VAL A 377 24.02 0.54 19.34
CA VAL A 377 23.44 -0.19 18.22
C VAL A 377 24.00 -1.62 18.24
N GLU A 378 23.11 -2.60 18.13
CA GLU A 378 23.47 -4.02 18.02
C GLU A 378 23.74 -4.39 16.56
N TRP A 379 22.87 -3.93 15.65
CA TRP A 379 23.09 -3.96 14.21
C TRP A 379 22.23 -2.92 13.52
N VAL A 380 22.63 -2.55 12.31
CA VAL A 380 21.86 -1.71 11.40
C VAL A 380 21.94 -2.30 10.00
N GLU A 381 20.82 -2.27 9.30
CA GLU A 381 20.71 -2.74 7.92
C GLU A 381 19.75 -1.85 7.12
N PRO A 382 19.85 -1.82 5.79
CA PRO A 382 18.81 -1.23 4.97
C PRO A 382 17.54 -2.11 5.01
N ASN A 383 16.37 -1.53 4.75
CA ASN A 383 15.13 -2.29 4.71
C ASN A 383 15.04 -3.12 3.41
N TYR A 384 15.52 -4.36 3.46
CA TYR A 384 15.55 -5.27 2.32
C TYR A 384 14.15 -5.66 1.80
N ILE A 385 14.02 -5.70 0.48
CA ILE A 385 12.81 -6.07 -0.24
C ILE A 385 12.86 -7.57 -0.51
N TYR A 386 11.85 -8.29 -0.01
CA TYR A 386 11.65 -9.71 -0.29
C TYR A 386 10.58 -9.90 -1.38
N TYR A 387 10.81 -10.85 -2.29
CA TYR A 387 9.90 -11.18 -3.39
C TYR A 387 9.24 -12.57 -3.17
N PRO A 388 7.96 -12.74 -3.56
CA PRO A 388 7.29 -14.04 -3.51
C PRO A 388 7.81 -15.05 -4.56
N THR A 389 7.79 -16.35 -4.21
CA THR A 389 8.44 -17.51 -4.88
C THR A 389 7.65 -18.13 -6.06
N GLY A 390 7.25 -17.35 -7.06
CA GLY A 390 6.54 -17.87 -8.25
C GLY A 390 6.93 -17.23 -9.58
N LEU A 391 7.90 -16.33 -9.56
CA LEU A 391 8.52 -15.72 -10.75
C LEU A 391 9.92 -16.32 -10.93
N PRO A 392 10.51 -16.23 -12.12
CA PRO A 392 11.86 -16.72 -12.33
C PRO A 392 12.87 -16.18 -11.32
N GLU A 393 13.72 -17.06 -10.82
CA GLU A 393 14.78 -16.74 -9.84
C GLU A 393 16.05 -16.19 -10.51
N ASP A 394 15.98 -15.90 -11.81
CA ASP A 394 17.12 -15.42 -12.60
C ASP A 394 17.44 -13.96 -12.25
N PRO A 395 18.71 -13.61 -11.94
CA PRO A 395 19.07 -12.32 -11.37
C PRO A 395 18.80 -11.12 -12.29
N TYR A 396 18.77 -11.31 -13.61
CA TYR A 396 18.52 -10.23 -14.56
C TYR A 396 17.06 -10.08 -14.95
N TYR A 397 16.23 -11.09 -14.69
CA TYR A 397 14.79 -11.05 -14.93
C TYR A 397 14.12 -9.82 -14.28
N PRO A 398 14.24 -9.59 -12.96
CA PRO A 398 13.53 -8.47 -12.33
C PRO A 398 14.14 -7.10 -12.64
N ILE A 399 15.36 -7.04 -13.18
CA ILE A 399 16.12 -5.79 -13.38
C ILE A 399 15.96 -5.28 -14.81
N TYR A 400 16.03 -6.17 -15.80
CA TYR A 400 16.20 -5.79 -17.21
C TYR A 400 15.07 -6.26 -18.13
N GLN A 401 14.29 -7.30 -17.78
CA GLN A 401 13.28 -7.89 -18.67
C GLN A 401 11.88 -7.28 -18.46
N TRP A 402 11.76 -5.98 -18.71
CA TRP A 402 10.49 -5.24 -18.61
C TRP A 402 9.43 -5.76 -19.59
N ASP A 403 9.87 -6.31 -20.70
CA ASP A 403 9.08 -6.83 -21.82
C ASP A 403 8.08 -7.91 -21.39
N PHE A 404 8.41 -8.73 -20.38
CA PHE A 404 7.55 -9.85 -19.98
C PHE A 404 6.24 -9.39 -19.33
N VAL A 405 6.28 -8.22 -18.70
CA VAL A 405 5.11 -7.57 -18.11
C VAL A 405 4.15 -7.12 -19.21
N ASN A 406 4.68 -6.47 -20.24
CA ASN A 406 3.88 -5.95 -21.35
C ASN A 406 3.18 -7.08 -22.11
N LEU A 407 3.76 -8.28 -22.11
CA LEU A 407 3.24 -9.47 -22.77
C LEU A 407 2.34 -10.35 -21.89
N ASN A 408 2.12 -9.99 -20.62
CA ASN A 408 1.43 -10.81 -19.61
C ASN A 408 2.02 -12.24 -19.46
N LEU A 409 3.33 -12.39 -19.62
CA LEU A 409 4.00 -13.70 -19.59
C LEU A 409 3.95 -14.37 -18.23
N GLU A 410 4.03 -13.62 -17.15
CA GLU A 410 3.94 -14.16 -15.78
C GLU A 410 2.61 -14.88 -15.55
N ALA A 411 1.51 -14.35 -16.10
CA ALA A 411 0.20 -14.98 -16.05
C ALA A 411 0.08 -16.14 -17.04
N ALA A 412 0.76 -16.06 -18.18
CA ALA A 412 0.84 -17.12 -19.18
C ALA A 412 1.51 -18.38 -18.62
N TRP A 413 2.58 -18.23 -17.83
CA TRP A 413 3.31 -19.34 -17.21
C TRP A 413 2.52 -20.13 -16.17
N ASP A 414 1.48 -19.54 -15.59
CA ASP A 414 0.50 -20.27 -14.78
C ASP A 414 -0.35 -21.25 -15.61
N LYS A 415 -0.30 -21.16 -16.95
CA LYS A 415 -0.99 -22.06 -17.90
C LYS A 415 -0.03 -22.99 -18.62
N GLU A 416 1.03 -22.43 -19.17
CA GLU A 416 2.00 -23.16 -20.00
C GLU A 416 3.36 -22.49 -19.88
N THR A 417 4.40 -23.28 -19.65
CA THR A 417 5.80 -22.82 -19.56
C THR A 417 6.64 -23.30 -20.74
N GLY A 418 6.03 -24.00 -21.69
CA GLY A 418 6.67 -24.58 -22.87
C GLY A 418 6.99 -26.05 -22.67
N SER A 419 7.25 -26.72 -23.78
CA SER A 419 7.61 -28.14 -23.81
C SER A 419 8.88 -28.40 -24.61
N ASN A 420 9.68 -29.36 -24.13
CA ASN A 420 10.82 -29.91 -24.88
C ASN A 420 10.41 -30.69 -26.15
N SER A 421 9.12 -30.92 -26.39
CA SER A 421 8.60 -31.45 -27.67
C SER A 421 8.43 -30.37 -28.73
N THR A 422 8.46 -29.09 -28.35
CA THR A 422 8.29 -27.97 -29.26
C THR A 422 9.66 -27.47 -29.72
N MET A 423 9.89 -27.50 -31.03
CA MET A 423 11.14 -27.03 -31.63
C MET A 423 10.94 -25.68 -32.32
N VAL A 424 11.79 -24.71 -32.00
CA VAL A 424 11.86 -23.39 -32.63
C VAL A 424 13.19 -23.27 -33.37
N ALA A 425 13.15 -23.13 -34.68
CA ALA A 425 14.33 -22.86 -35.48
C ALA A 425 14.64 -21.35 -35.52
N VAL A 426 15.89 -20.99 -35.24
CA VAL A 426 16.38 -19.61 -35.26
C VAL A 426 17.32 -19.48 -36.45
N LEU A 427 16.82 -18.90 -37.54
CA LEU A 427 17.58 -18.67 -38.76
C LEU A 427 18.23 -17.30 -38.69
N ASP A 428 19.53 -17.26 -38.37
CA ASP A 428 20.21 -16.02 -37.99
C ASP A 428 21.75 -16.10 -38.22
N THR A 429 22.56 -15.30 -37.50
CA THR A 429 24.04 -15.24 -37.58
C THR A 429 24.76 -16.47 -37.02
N GLY A 430 24.03 -17.37 -36.38
CA GLY A 430 24.56 -18.51 -35.66
C GLY A 430 24.33 -18.40 -34.15
N ILE A 431 25.06 -19.20 -33.39
CA ILE A 431 24.92 -19.32 -31.94
C ILE A 431 26.29 -19.30 -31.27
N VAL A 432 26.37 -18.74 -30.06
CA VAL A 432 27.52 -18.90 -29.17
C VAL A 432 27.46 -20.30 -28.58
N PRO A 433 28.41 -21.19 -28.94
CA PRO A 433 28.39 -22.56 -28.43
C PRO A 433 28.51 -22.56 -26.90
N ASN A 434 27.83 -23.51 -26.25
CA ASN A 434 27.90 -23.71 -24.80
C ASN A 434 27.52 -22.51 -23.94
N HIS A 435 26.76 -21.53 -24.46
CA HIS A 435 26.23 -20.46 -23.62
C HIS A 435 25.48 -21.08 -22.43
N PRO A 436 25.89 -20.79 -21.18
CA PRO A 436 25.42 -21.51 -20.00
C PRO A 436 23.91 -21.39 -19.78
N ASP A 437 23.33 -20.31 -20.28
CA ASP A 437 21.89 -20.02 -20.24
C ASP A 437 21.08 -20.60 -21.41
N LEU A 438 21.73 -21.21 -22.41
CA LEU A 438 21.04 -21.76 -23.58
C LEU A 438 21.27 -23.25 -23.76
N LYS A 439 22.43 -23.78 -23.34
CA LYS A 439 22.88 -25.13 -23.66
C LYS A 439 21.91 -26.28 -23.32
N GLY A 440 20.99 -26.09 -22.36
CA GLY A 440 19.98 -27.11 -22.03
C GLY A 440 18.79 -27.14 -23.01
N ASN A 441 18.54 -26.03 -23.69
CA ASN A 441 17.48 -25.87 -24.68
C ASN A 441 18.01 -25.90 -26.13
N LEU A 442 19.32 -25.71 -26.35
CA LEU A 442 19.92 -25.80 -27.68
C LEU A 442 20.02 -27.24 -28.21
N LEU A 443 19.70 -27.42 -29.49
CA LEU A 443 20.00 -28.59 -30.29
C LEU A 443 21.28 -28.41 -31.10
N GLN A 444 21.79 -29.51 -31.66
CA GLN A 444 22.76 -29.42 -32.76
C GLN A 444 22.08 -28.75 -33.95
N GLY A 445 22.68 -27.66 -34.43
CA GLY A 445 22.18 -26.91 -35.57
C GLY A 445 22.97 -27.18 -36.84
N ALA A 446 22.87 -26.26 -37.80
CA ALA A 446 23.60 -26.35 -39.07
C ALA A 446 23.90 -24.96 -39.64
N ASP A 447 25.00 -24.89 -40.40
CA ASP A 447 25.44 -23.73 -41.17
C ASP A 447 25.16 -23.90 -42.66
N PHE A 448 24.66 -22.84 -43.28
CA PHE A 448 24.35 -22.74 -44.71
C PHE A 448 25.11 -21.61 -45.39
N VAL A 449 25.86 -20.78 -44.64
CA VAL A 449 26.61 -19.68 -45.22
C VAL A 449 27.68 -20.21 -46.17
N GLY A 450 27.68 -19.71 -47.41
CA GLY A 450 28.68 -20.10 -48.40
C GLY A 450 28.50 -21.51 -48.97
N GLY A 451 27.32 -22.11 -48.77
CA GLY A 451 26.94 -23.37 -49.38
C GLY A 451 26.95 -23.30 -50.91
N ASN A 452 27.22 -24.43 -51.56
CA ASN A 452 27.23 -24.55 -53.02
C ASN A 452 26.39 -25.76 -53.45
N ASN A 453 25.14 -25.81 -52.94
CA ASN A 453 24.22 -26.90 -53.24
C ASN A 453 24.03 -27.05 -54.74
N SER A 454 24.70 -28.08 -55.25
CA SER A 454 24.72 -28.50 -56.63
C SER A 454 24.07 -29.88 -56.79
N HIS A 455 23.44 -30.39 -55.71
CA HIS A 455 22.82 -31.70 -55.67
C HIS A 455 21.33 -31.62 -56.03
N PRO A 456 20.90 -32.20 -57.16
CA PRO A 456 19.51 -32.08 -57.64
C PRO A 456 18.46 -32.87 -56.82
N VAL A 457 18.87 -33.57 -55.76
CA VAL A 457 17.98 -34.48 -54.99
C VAL A 457 17.62 -33.97 -53.59
N SER A 458 18.29 -32.94 -53.06
CA SER A 458 17.98 -32.36 -51.74
C SER A 458 17.66 -30.87 -51.86
N SER A 459 16.63 -30.43 -51.14
CA SER A 459 16.22 -29.00 -51.09
C SER A 459 17.20 -28.11 -50.32
N PHE A 460 18.24 -28.70 -49.72
CA PHE A 460 19.32 -28.00 -49.03
C PHE A 460 20.64 -28.81 -49.07
N GLN A 461 21.78 -28.14 -48.88
CA GLN A 461 23.06 -28.76 -48.52
C GLN A 461 23.68 -28.04 -47.32
N VAL A 462 23.88 -28.76 -46.22
CA VAL A 462 24.56 -28.24 -45.03
C VAL A 462 26.04 -28.00 -45.36
N THR A 463 26.54 -26.79 -45.09
CA THR A 463 27.97 -26.46 -45.20
C THR A 463 28.75 -27.19 -44.11
N ASP A 464 28.33 -27.04 -42.86
CA ASP A 464 28.77 -27.82 -41.71
C ASP A 464 27.70 -27.84 -40.62
N TYR A 465 27.87 -28.69 -39.61
CA TYR A 465 26.93 -28.80 -38.49
C TYR A 465 27.31 -27.91 -37.30
N GLU A 466 28.20 -26.94 -37.48
CA GLU A 466 28.73 -26.07 -36.44
C GLU A 466 28.30 -24.62 -36.69
N PRO A 467 27.04 -24.24 -36.37
CA PRO A 467 26.50 -22.90 -36.62
C PRO A 467 27.06 -21.84 -35.66
N VAL A 468 28.38 -21.82 -35.46
CA VAL A 468 29.08 -20.90 -34.58
C VAL A 468 28.89 -19.48 -35.09
N ASP A 469 28.52 -18.57 -34.19
CA ASP A 469 28.36 -17.17 -34.56
C ASP A 469 29.73 -16.49 -34.76
N GLU A 470 30.24 -16.53 -35.99
CA GLU A 470 31.51 -15.89 -36.35
C GLU A 470 31.43 -14.34 -36.31
N THR A 471 30.23 -13.75 -36.25
CA THR A 471 30.07 -12.29 -36.19
C THR A 471 30.51 -11.72 -34.84
N THR A 472 30.62 -12.57 -33.82
CA THR A 472 31.21 -12.22 -32.51
C THR A 472 32.62 -11.67 -32.66
N ARG A 473 33.45 -12.36 -33.44
CA ARG A 473 34.83 -11.96 -33.75
C ARG A 473 34.89 -10.71 -34.63
N GLU A 474 33.99 -10.61 -35.61
CA GLU A 474 34.14 -9.64 -36.70
C GLU A 474 33.40 -8.32 -36.50
N MET A 475 32.42 -8.31 -35.60
CA MET A 475 31.53 -7.18 -35.30
C MET A 475 31.33 -6.97 -33.79
N GLY A 476 31.89 -7.82 -32.94
CA GLY A 476 31.71 -7.73 -31.48
C GLY A 476 30.30 -8.15 -31.03
N GLY A 477 29.57 -8.93 -31.83
CA GLY A 477 28.20 -9.28 -31.49
C GLY A 477 27.68 -10.61 -32.00
N SER A 478 26.67 -11.17 -31.33
CA SER A 478 26.08 -12.47 -31.61
C SER A 478 24.56 -12.38 -31.77
N HIS A 479 24.09 -11.86 -32.89
CA HIS A 479 22.67 -11.53 -33.07
C HIS A 479 21.74 -12.73 -32.86
N GLY A 480 22.03 -13.87 -33.48
CA GLY A 480 21.26 -15.11 -33.32
C GLY A 480 21.25 -15.65 -31.89
N THR A 481 22.33 -15.44 -31.13
CA THR A 481 22.37 -15.79 -29.69
C THR A 481 21.42 -14.93 -28.87
N HIS A 482 21.30 -13.63 -29.19
CA HIS A 482 20.34 -12.75 -28.53
C HIS A 482 18.91 -13.18 -28.80
N VAL A 483 18.61 -13.50 -30.06
CA VAL A 483 17.29 -13.98 -30.50
C VAL A 483 16.93 -15.29 -29.81
N ALA A 484 17.86 -16.26 -29.72
CA ALA A 484 17.66 -17.52 -29.03
C ALA A 484 17.35 -17.34 -27.53
N GLY A 485 18.04 -16.41 -26.84
CA GLY A 485 17.80 -16.15 -25.42
C GLY A 485 16.40 -15.61 -25.12
N VAL A 486 15.86 -14.73 -25.96
CA VAL A 486 14.49 -14.23 -25.80
C VAL A 486 13.49 -15.39 -25.90
N ILE A 487 13.68 -16.30 -26.86
CA ILE A 487 12.77 -17.43 -27.08
C ILE A 487 12.81 -18.43 -25.92
N GLY A 488 14.01 -18.78 -25.43
CA GLY A 488 14.16 -19.91 -24.52
C GLY A 488 15.48 -20.02 -23.78
N ALA A 489 15.99 -18.91 -23.22
CA ALA A 489 16.95 -19.00 -22.13
C ALA A 489 16.41 -19.87 -20.97
N LEU A 490 17.31 -20.64 -20.36
CA LEU A 490 17.01 -21.55 -19.27
C LEU A 490 16.48 -20.76 -18.07
N THR A 491 15.20 -20.95 -17.77
CA THR A 491 14.51 -20.16 -16.76
C THR A 491 14.61 -20.78 -15.38
N SER A 492 14.76 -19.95 -14.34
CA SER A 492 14.95 -20.32 -12.94
C SER A 492 16.16 -21.22 -12.70
N ASN A 493 17.27 -20.94 -13.40
CA ASN A 493 18.52 -21.65 -13.20
C ASN A 493 19.49 -20.89 -12.26
N GLY A 494 19.06 -19.73 -11.75
CA GLY A 494 19.83 -18.88 -10.84
C GLY A 494 20.92 -18.05 -11.53
N ARG A 495 20.83 -17.87 -12.85
CA ARG A 495 21.78 -17.13 -13.68
C ARG A 495 21.02 -16.32 -14.73
N GLY A 496 21.62 -15.20 -15.13
CA GLY A 496 21.24 -14.58 -16.40
C GLY A 496 19.79 -14.15 -16.44
N ILE A 497 19.14 -14.47 -17.55
CA ILE A 497 17.79 -14.05 -17.93
C ILE A 497 16.84 -15.25 -17.98
N SER A 498 15.55 -14.97 -18.03
CA SER A 498 14.53 -15.97 -18.34
C SER A 498 14.18 -15.92 -19.82
N GLY A 499 13.96 -17.08 -20.44
CA GLY A 499 13.34 -17.16 -21.76
C GLY A 499 11.82 -17.09 -21.66
N ILE A 500 11.16 -16.85 -22.79
CA ILE A 500 9.69 -16.95 -22.86
C ILE A 500 9.22 -18.37 -22.56
N ASN A 501 9.95 -19.36 -23.08
CA ASN A 501 9.72 -20.77 -22.81
C ASN A 501 10.76 -21.28 -21.83
N TRP A 502 10.32 -21.82 -20.69
CA TRP A 502 11.19 -22.43 -19.68
C TRP A 502 11.75 -23.75 -20.19
N ASN A 503 10.96 -24.48 -20.98
CA ASN A 503 11.35 -25.70 -21.68
C ASN A 503 11.01 -25.56 -23.17
N VAL A 504 12.00 -25.68 -24.04
CA VAL A 504 11.84 -25.65 -25.51
C VAL A 504 13.08 -26.23 -26.16
N LYS A 505 12.99 -26.66 -27.41
CA LYS A 505 14.17 -26.96 -28.22
C LYS A 505 14.44 -25.85 -29.22
N ILE A 506 15.61 -25.24 -29.14
CA ILE A 506 16.08 -24.22 -30.07
C ILE A 506 17.01 -24.88 -31.08
N LEU A 507 16.65 -24.84 -32.36
CA LEU A 507 17.50 -25.28 -33.47
C LEU A 507 18.21 -24.07 -34.08
N PRO A 508 19.49 -23.84 -33.80
CA PRO A 508 20.24 -22.75 -34.42
C PRO A 508 20.55 -23.08 -35.90
N VAL A 509 20.18 -22.18 -36.81
CA VAL A 509 20.42 -22.35 -38.25
C VAL A 509 21.15 -21.09 -38.75
N ARG A 510 22.44 -21.23 -39.04
CA ARG A 510 23.25 -20.09 -39.48
C ARG A 510 23.02 -19.84 -40.97
N VAL A 511 22.46 -18.68 -41.29
CA VAL A 511 22.17 -18.23 -42.67
C VAL A 511 22.72 -16.82 -42.95
N LEU A 512 23.22 -16.13 -41.91
CA LEU A 512 23.79 -14.80 -42.00
C LEU A 512 25.28 -14.82 -41.65
N LYS A 513 26.07 -14.08 -42.43
CA LYS A 513 27.43 -13.66 -42.08
C LYS A 513 27.47 -12.15 -41.82
N LYS A 514 28.65 -11.61 -41.52
CA LYS A 514 28.86 -10.17 -41.31
C LYS A 514 28.27 -9.27 -42.40
N THR A 515 28.28 -9.72 -43.65
CA THR A 515 27.75 -8.94 -44.79
C THR A 515 26.26 -9.21 -45.08
N GLY A 516 25.56 -9.92 -44.19
CA GLY A 516 24.21 -10.45 -44.42
C GLY A 516 24.22 -11.86 -45.01
N GLY A 517 23.03 -12.42 -45.24
CA GLY A 517 22.81 -13.71 -45.88
C GLY A 517 22.23 -13.56 -47.28
N THR A 518 22.22 -14.66 -48.04
CA THR A 518 21.60 -14.69 -49.38
C THR A 518 20.20 -15.29 -49.32
N SER A 519 19.39 -15.03 -50.35
CA SER A 519 18.09 -15.69 -50.48
C SER A 519 18.19 -17.22 -50.60
N TRP A 520 19.32 -17.70 -51.13
CA TRP A 520 19.65 -19.12 -51.21
C TRP A 520 19.85 -19.74 -49.83
N ASP A 521 20.82 -19.21 -49.05
CA ASP A 521 21.16 -19.74 -47.72
C ASP A 521 19.92 -19.74 -46.79
N ILE A 522 19.11 -18.68 -46.86
CA ILE A 522 17.88 -18.55 -46.08
C ILE A 522 16.85 -19.62 -46.48
N ALA A 523 16.64 -19.85 -47.78
CA ALA A 523 15.70 -20.87 -48.25
C ALA A 523 16.14 -22.28 -47.88
N GLU A 524 17.43 -22.60 -48.01
CA GLU A 524 17.99 -23.88 -47.57
C GLU A 524 17.83 -24.08 -46.06
N GLY A 525 18.09 -23.05 -45.27
CA GLY A 525 17.86 -23.05 -43.83
C GLY A 525 16.39 -23.30 -43.46
N ILE A 526 15.44 -22.75 -44.23
CA ILE A 526 14.00 -22.99 -44.02
C ILE A 526 13.67 -24.47 -44.31
N TYR A 527 14.13 -25.02 -45.43
CA TYR A 527 13.90 -26.43 -45.75
C TYR A 527 14.53 -27.37 -44.72
N TYR A 528 15.74 -27.06 -44.25
CA TYR A 528 16.39 -27.80 -43.19
C TYR A 528 15.58 -27.76 -41.89
N ALA A 529 15.10 -26.58 -41.47
CA ALA A 529 14.28 -26.45 -40.27
C ALA A 529 12.99 -27.29 -40.34
N ILE A 530 12.33 -27.32 -41.50
CA ILE A 530 11.16 -28.18 -41.75
C ILE A 530 11.53 -29.66 -41.59
N ASP A 531 12.62 -30.10 -42.22
CA ASP A 531 13.08 -31.49 -42.19
C ASP A 531 13.47 -31.95 -40.78
N GLN A 532 14.07 -31.06 -39.98
CA GLN A 532 14.37 -31.30 -38.57
C GLN A 532 13.12 -31.33 -37.66
N GLY A 533 11.95 -30.97 -38.19
CA GLY A 533 10.69 -30.99 -37.44
C GLY A 533 10.45 -29.73 -36.60
N ALA A 534 11.02 -28.59 -37.01
CA ALA A 534 10.70 -27.31 -36.38
C ALA A 534 9.19 -27.03 -36.47
N LYS A 535 8.62 -26.55 -35.36
CA LYS A 535 7.21 -26.14 -35.26
C LYS A 535 7.05 -24.62 -35.45
N VAL A 536 8.10 -23.87 -35.12
CA VAL A 536 8.20 -22.43 -35.37
C VAL A 536 9.53 -22.12 -36.06
N ILE A 537 9.51 -21.22 -37.03
CA ILE A 537 10.70 -20.65 -37.67
C ILE A 537 10.73 -19.15 -37.36
N ASN A 538 11.78 -18.70 -36.68
CA ASN A 538 12.04 -17.29 -36.40
C ASN A 538 13.04 -16.72 -37.41
N LEU A 539 12.62 -15.67 -38.12
CA LEU A 539 13.40 -14.92 -39.10
C LEU A 539 13.57 -13.47 -38.62
N SER A 540 14.53 -13.25 -37.71
CA SER A 540 14.89 -11.91 -37.20
C SER A 540 15.78 -11.13 -38.19
N LEU A 541 15.44 -11.23 -39.48
CA LEU A 541 16.18 -10.74 -40.64
C LEU A 541 15.21 -10.22 -41.70
N GLY A 542 15.71 -9.44 -42.66
CA GLY A 542 14.88 -9.04 -43.79
C GLY A 542 15.58 -8.17 -44.82
N SER A 543 14.88 -7.96 -45.94
CA SER A 543 15.31 -7.17 -47.09
C SER A 543 14.11 -6.45 -47.72
N LYS A 544 14.37 -5.33 -48.41
CA LYS A 544 13.37 -4.61 -49.22
C LYS A 544 12.90 -5.40 -50.45
N TYR A 545 13.68 -6.39 -50.86
CA TYR A 545 13.47 -7.13 -52.10
C TYR A 545 12.74 -8.45 -51.80
N ASP A 546 11.72 -8.72 -52.58
CA ASP A 546 11.06 -10.00 -52.63
C ASP A 546 12.00 -11.04 -53.28
N SER A 547 11.84 -12.29 -52.87
CA SER A 547 12.54 -13.41 -53.48
C SER A 547 11.57 -14.56 -53.65
N ARG A 548 11.30 -14.93 -54.91
CA ARG A 548 10.41 -16.05 -55.22
C ARG A 548 10.87 -17.36 -54.55
N LEU A 549 12.17 -17.57 -54.43
CA LEU A 549 12.73 -18.74 -53.75
C LEU A 549 12.40 -18.76 -52.25
N GLN A 550 12.53 -17.61 -51.57
CA GLN A 550 12.16 -17.51 -50.15
C GLN A 550 10.65 -17.64 -49.96
N GLU A 551 9.85 -17.02 -50.83
CA GLU A 551 8.40 -17.16 -50.82
C GLU A 551 7.98 -18.63 -50.91
N GLU A 552 8.53 -19.38 -51.87
CA GLU A 552 8.23 -20.81 -52.03
C GLU A 552 8.66 -21.64 -50.81
N ALA A 553 9.82 -21.35 -50.21
CA ALA A 553 10.27 -22.03 -49.00
C ALA A 553 9.33 -21.76 -47.81
N VAL A 554 8.90 -20.51 -47.64
CA VAL A 554 7.93 -20.09 -46.62
C VAL A 554 6.56 -20.75 -46.86
N GLU A 555 6.06 -20.77 -48.09
CA GLU A 555 4.82 -21.47 -48.45
C GLU A 555 4.89 -22.95 -48.08
N VAL A 556 6.03 -23.62 -48.33
CA VAL A 556 6.22 -25.03 -47.96
C VAL A 556 6.23 -25.20 -46.44
N ALA A 557 6.91 -24.32 -45.69
CA ALA A 557 6.88 -24.35 -44.24
C ALA A 557 5.44 -24.27 -43.70
N TYR A 558 4.69 -23.29 -44.18
CA TYR A 558 3.29 -23.08 -43.81
C TYR A 558 2.40 -24.29 -44.17
N LYS A 559 2.50 -24.82 -45.40
CA LYS A 559 1.78 -26.03 -45.84
C LYS A 559 2.14 -27.29 -45.04
N ARG A 560 3.33 -27.34 -44.44
CA ARG A 560 3.79 -28.41 -43.55
C ARG A 560 3.39 -28.18 -42.09
N GLY A 561 2.61 -27.14 -41.80
CA GLY A 561 2.13 -26.83 -40.45
C GLY A 561 3.17 -26.13 -39.58
N VAL A 562 4.19 -25.52 -40.18
CA VAL A 562 5.23 -24.77 -39.45
C VAL A 562 4.82 -23.30 -39.39
N THR A 563 4.80 -22.72 -38.18
CA THR A 563 4.52 -21.30 -38.00
C THR A 563 5.77 -20.48 -38.33
N VAL A 564 5.66 -19.52 -39.25
CA VAL A 564 6.79 -18.64 -39.63
C VAL A 564 6.55 -17.24 -39.07
N VAL A 565 7.54 -16.70 -38.37
CA VAL A 565 7.50 -15.37 -37.72
C VAL A 565 8.71 -14.56 -38.19
N ALA A 566 8.50 -13.31 -38.61
CA ALA A 566 9.59 -12.47 -39.10
C ALA A 566 9.51 -11.02 -38.63
N ALA A 567 10.69 -10.41 -38.51
CA ALA A 567 10.85 -9.01 -38.14
C ALA A 567 10.43 -8.06 -39.28
N ALA A 568 9.69 -7.00 -38.98
CA ALA A 568 9.20 -6.06 -39.99
C ALA A 568 10.32 -5.22 -40.67
N GLY A 569 11.45 -5.00 -39.98
CA GLY A 569 12.56 -4.14 -40.39
C GLY A 569 12.70 -2.87 -39.53
N ASN A 570 13.81 -2.14 -39.69
CA ASN A 570 14.33 -1.16 -38.72
C ASN A 570 14.66 0.21 -39.34
N GLU A 571 13.95 0.63 -40.39
CA GLU A 571 14.22 1.85 -41.16
C GLU A 571 13.06 2.84 -41.17
N ASN A 572 12.01 2.59 -40.39
CA ASN A 572 10.76 3.34 -40.40
C ASN A 572 10.20 3.50 -41.83
N SER A 573 10.12 2.36 -42.52
CA SER A 573 9.76 2.21 -43.93
C SER A 573 8.72 1.08 -44.11
N PRO A 574 8.26 0.78 -45.34
CA PRO A 574 7.41 -0.39 -45.59
C PRO A 574 7.99 -1.70 -45.06
N VAL A 575 7.12 -2.65 -44.71
CA VAL A 575 7.49 -3.99 -44.20
C VAL A 575 8.44 -4.70 -45.18
N TYR A 576 9.49 -5.30 -44.64
CA TYR A 576 10.47 -6.06 -45.42
C TYR A 576 10.03 -7.50 -45.67
N TYR A 577 10.63 -8.13 -46.66
CA TYR A 577 10.54 -9.59 -46.86
C TYR A 577 11.60 -10.29 -45.99
N PRO A 578 11.28 -11.45 -45.40
CA PRO A 578 10.08 -12.27 -45.64
C PRO A 578 8.84 -11.89 -44.81
N ALA A 579 8.91 -10.91 -43.92
CA ALA A 579 7.74 -10.53 -43.09
C ALA A 579 6.51 -10.11 -43.92
N ALA A 580 6.71 -9.50 -45.09
CA ALA A 580 5.63 -9.10 -45.98
C ALA A 580 4.94 -10.28 -46.73
N PHE A 581 5.44 -11.52 -46.63
CA PHE A 581 4.76 -12.67 -47.26
C PHE A 581 3.47 -13.05 -46.49
N PRO A 582 2.35 -13.38 -47.18
CA PRO A 582 1.07 -13.66 -46.54
C PRO A 582 1.11 -14.75 -45.48
N GLU A 583 1.92 -15.79 -45.68
CA GLU A 583 2.05 -16.94 -44.78
C GLU A 583 2.88 -16.63 -43.52
N VAL A 584 3.56 -15.48 -43.47
CA VAL A 584 4.42 -15.07 -42.36
C VAL A 584 3.67 -14.17 -41.39
N ILE A 585 3.91 -14.37 -40.09
CA ILE A 585 3.46 -13.47 -39.04
C ILE A 585 4.45 -12.30 -38.97
N ALA A 586 4.04 -11.13 -39.45
CA ALA A 586 4.86 -9.93 -39.48
C ALA A 586 4.83 -9.19 -38.14
N VAL A 587 6.02 -8.92 -37.57
CA VAL A 587 6.14 -8.37 -36.21
C VAL A 587 6.76 -6.97 -36.21
N ALA A 588 5.97 -5.99 -35.78
CA ALA A 588 6.43 -4.64 -35.48
C ALA A 588 7.03 -4.52 -34.07
N ALA A 589 7.87 -3.52 -33.85
CA ALA A 589 8.50 -3.26 -32.55
C ALA A 589 7.83 -2.12 -31.78
N VAL A 590 7.61 -2.33 -30.48
CA VAL A 590 7.25 -1.26 -29.53
C VAL A 590 8.33 -1.03 -28.48
N SER A 591 8.37 0.19 -27.94
CA SER A 591 9.10 0.52 -26.73
C SER A 591 8.32 0.14 -25.47
N LYS A 592 8.94 0.35 -24.31
CA LYS A 592 8.42 0.01 -22.98
C LYS A 592 7.05 0.61 -22.64
N ASP A 593 6.77 1.78 -23.18
CA ASP A 593 5.50 2.48 -23.05
C ASP A 593 4.46 2.06 -24.11
N ASN A 594 4.71 0.96 -24.82
CA ASN A 594 3.88 0.43 -25.90
C ASN A 594 3.71 1.39 -27.09
N THR A 595 4.55 2.42 -27.20
CA THR A 595 4.58 3.24 -28.42
C THR A 595 5.38 2.54 -29.50
N LYS A 596 4.99 2.73 -30.77
CA LYS A 596 5.74 2.19 -31.91
C LYS A 596 7.18 2.67 -31.82
N ALA A 597 8.12 1.73 -31.88
CA ALA A 597 9.53 2.06 -31.89
C ALA A 597 9.86 2.95 -33.11
N TYR A 598 10.67 3.98 -32.90
CA TYR A 598 10.94 5.00 -33.91
C TYR A 598 11.55 4.44 -35.21
N TYR A 599 12.22 3.29 -35.12
CA TYR A 599 12.83 2.60 -36.25
C TYR A 599 11.93 1.53 -36.88
N SER A 600 10.86 1.06 -36.21
CA SER A 600 10.07 -0.07 -36.71
C SER A 600 9.49 0.24 -38.09
N ASN A 601 9.66 -0.67 -39.04
CA ASN A 601 8.89 -0.63 -40.29
C ASN A 601 7.40 -0.82 -40.01
N TYR A 602 6.57 -0.41 -40.96
CA TYR A 602 5.10 -0.34 -40.86
C TYR A 602 4.46 -0.65 -42.22
N GLY A 603 3.20 -1.06 -42.21
CA GLY A 603 2.44 -1.40 -43.41
C GLY A 603 1.27 -2.33 -43.11
N PRO A 604 0.37 -2.53 -44.08
CA PRO A 604 -0.81 -3.38 -43.91
C PRO A 604 -0.45 -4.86 -43.66
N GLU A 605 0.79 -5.26 -43.90
CA GLU A 605 1.28 -6.63 -43.67
C GLU A 605 1.49 -6.93 -42.18
N ILE A 606 1.66 -5.92 -41.30
CA ILE A 606 1.86 -6.15 -39.86
C ILE A 606 0.67 -6.91 -39.26
N ASP A 607 0.95 -8.06 -38.63
CA ASP A 607 -0.06 -8.83 -37.90
C ASP A 607 -0.17 -8.35 -36.44
N VAL A 608 0.97 -8.23 -35.76
CA VAL A 608 1.05 -7.85 -34.34
C VAL A 608 2.31 -7.03 -34.05
N ALA A 609 2.30 -6.34 -32.92
CA ALA A 609 3.48 -5.70 -32.37
C ALA A 609 3.99 -6.45 -31.12
N ALA A 610 5.29 -6.36 -30.85
CA ALA A 610 5.91 -6.93 -29.65
C ALA A 610 7.06 -6.04 -29.15
N PRO A 611 7.52 -6.22 -27.89
CA PRO A 611 8.64 -5.48 -27.34
C PRO A 611 9.90 -5.60 -28.19
N GLY A 612 10.35 -4.49 -28.75
CA GLY A 612 11.61 -4.39 -29.49
C GLY A 612 12.58 -3.36 -28.91
N GLY A 613 12.15 -2.57 -27.93
CA GLY A 613 12.94 -1.51 -27.31
C GLY A 613 12.89 -0.18 -28.06
N GLY A 614 13.51 0.86 -27.49
CA GLY A 614 13.48 2.22 -27.99
C GLY A 614 14.51 3.12 -27.30
N TYR A 615 14.24 4.42 -27.22
CA TYR A 615 15.18 5.37 -26.62
C TYR A 615 15.41 5.09 -25.13
N GLY A 616 16.60 4.59 -24.80
CA GLY A 616 17.01 4.34 -23.42
C GLY A 616 16.43 3.08 -22.77
N GLU A 617 15.74 2.24 -23.54
CA GLU A 617 15.09 1.00 -23.06
C GLU A 617 15.34 -0.10 -24.09
N SER A 618 16.17 -1.08 -23.76
CA SER A 618 16.53 -2.21 -24.63
C SER A 618 15.88 -3.52 -24.19
N ILE A 619 15.88 -4.51 -25.08
CA ILE A 619 15.53 -5.90 -24.76
C ILE A 619 16.82 -6.61 -24.34
N TYR A 620 16.86 -7.12 -23.12
CA TYR A 620 18.06 -7.74 -22.55
C TYR A 620 18.06 -9.25 -22.79
N SER A 621 19.14 -9.79 -23.35
CA SER A 621 19.24 -11.23 -23.66
C SER A 621 20.69 -11.73 -23.69
N THR A 622 20.84 -13.03 -23.92
CA THR A 622 22.13 -13.72 -24.06
C THR A 622 22.96 -13.18 -25.22
N TRP A 623 24.28 -13.22 -25.09
CA TRP A 623 25.23 -12.65 -26.03
C TRP A 623 26.55 -13.41 -26.06
N GLY A 624 27.39 -13.09 -27.02
CA GLY A 624 28.76 -13.55 -27.19
C GLY A 624 29.69 -12.38 -27.38
N TYR A 625 30.73 -12.33 -26.56
CA TYR A 625 31.85 -11.43 -26.73
C TYR A 625 33.04 -12.20 -27.32
N TYR A 626 33.93 -11.51 -28.02
CA TYR A 626 35.17 -12.10 -28.48
C TYR A 626 36.34 -11.55 -27.66
N GLU A 627 36.88 -12.38 -26.79
CA GLU A 627 37.92 -12.00 -25.84
C GLU A 627 39.08 -13.01 -25.91
N GLN A 628 40.32 -12.50 -25.96
CA GLN A 628 41.54 -13.32 -25.92
C GLN A 628 41.61 -14.44 -26.99
N GLY A 629 40.93 -14.26 -28.13
CA GLY A 629 40.90 -15.25 -29.21
C GLY A 629 39.79 -16.29 -29.11
N GLU A 630 38.91 -16.18 -28.12
CA GLU A 630 37.79 -17.09 -27.90
C GLU A 630 36.45 -16.35 -27.84
N THR A 631 35.37 -17.06 -28.18
CA THR A 631 34.01 -16.56 -27.97
C THR A 631 33.58 -16.87 -26.54
N VAL A 632 33.27 -15.83 -25.77
CA VAL A 632 32.85 -15.95 -24.37
C VAL A 632 31.37 -15.57 -24.20
N PRO A 633 30.60 -16.33 -23.41
CA PRO A 633 29.19 -16.05 -23.19
C PRO A 633 28.96 -14.81 -22.33
N GLY A 634 27.88 -14.09 -22.56
CA GLY A 634 27.50 -12.89 -21.81
C GLY A 634 26.07 -12.45 -22.07
N TYR A 635 25.74 -11.19 -21.78
CA TYR A 635 24.39 -10.64 -21.94
C TYR A 635 24.47 -9.18 -22.36
N VAL A 636 23.55 -8.74 -23.22
CA VAL A 636 23.48 -7.36 -23.69
C VAL A 636 22.03 -6.93 -23.92
N GLY A 637 21.80 -5.62 -23.88
CA GLY A 637 20.54 -5.04 -24.32
C GLY A 637 20.60 -4.61 -25.78
N MET A 638 19.69 -5.10 -26.61
CA MET A 638 19.54 -4.71 -28.03
C MET A 638 18.20 -4.03 -28.28
N ILE A 639 18.11 -3.31 -29.41
CA ILE A 639 16.84 -2.77 -29.92
C ILE A 639 16.63 -3.23 -31.36
N GLY A 640 15.39 -3.51 -31.74
CA GLY A 640 15.05 -3.89 -33.10
C GLY A 640 13.75 -4.70 -33.20
N THR A 641 13.16 -4.69 -34.38
CA THR A 641 12.13 -5.69 -34.75
C THR A 641 12.67 -7.12 -34.70
N SER A 642 13.98 -7.28 -34.84
CA SER A 642 14.71 -8.54 -34.59
C SER A 642 14.63 -9.03 -33.14
N MET A 643 14.35 -8.15 -32.17
CA MET A 643 14.07 -8.51 -30.78
C MET A 643 12.57 -8.65 -30.52
N ALA A 644 11.71 -8.00 -31.30
CA ALA A 644 10.26 -8.18 -31.23
C ALA A 644 9.81 -9.55 -31.80
N ALA A 645 10.33 -9.96 -32.95
CA ALA A 645 10.02 -11.25 -33.58
C ALA A 645 10.19 -12.48 -32.66
N PRO A 646 11.31 -12.64 -31.91
CA PRO A 646 11.47 -13.77 -31.00
C PRO A 646 10.48 -13.76 -29.84
N HIS A 647 9.91 -12.61 -29.47
CA HIS A 647 8.82 -12.61 -28.49
C HIS A 647 7.59 -13.34 -29.03
N VAL A 648 7.20 -13.03 -30.27
CA VAL A 648 6.06 -13.67 -30.94
C VAL A 648 6.36 -15.14 -31.21
N SER A 649 7.58 -15.49 -31.65
CA SER A 649 8.02 -16.87 -31.83
C SER A 649 7.96 -17.68 -30.53
N GLY A 650 8.36 -17.07 -29.40
CA GLY A 650 8.26 -17.67 -28.08
C GLY A 650 6.81 -17.93 -27.66
N ILE A 651 5.91 -16.97 -27.88
CA ILE A 651 4.48 -17.12 -27.56
C ILE A 651 3.81 -18.15 -28.49
N ALA A 652 4.18 -18.19 -29.77
CA ALA A 652 3.74 -19.24 -30.69
C ALA A 652 4.18 -20.64 -30.20
N ALA A 653 5.39 -20.78 -29.66
CA ALA A 653 5.85 -22.03 -29.06
C ALA A 653 5.07 -22.41 -27.79
N LEU A 654 4.65 -21.46 -26.95
CA LEU A 654 3.75 -21.72 -25.82
C LEU A 654 2.38 -22.22 -26.31
N LEU A 655 1.81 -21.57 -27.33
CA LEU A 655 0.54 -22.01 -27.94
C LEU A 655 0.63 -23.44 -28.48
N ILE A 656 1.69 -23.74 -29.23
CA ILE A 656 1.94 -25.08 -29.77
C ILE A 656 2.10 -26.11 -28.64
N SER A 657 2.81 -25.76 -27.56
CA SER A 657 2.96 -26.62 -26.38
C SER A 657 1.62 -26.89 -25.68
N SER A 658 0.70 -25.93 -25.72
CA SER A 658 -0.67 -26.09 -25.21
C SER A 658 -1.62 -26.88 -26.13
N GLY A 659 -1.15 -27.27 -27.32
CA GLY A 659 -1.91 -28.06 -28.31
C GLY A 659 -2.44 -27.28 -29.52
N VAL A 660 -2.14 -25.98 -29.64
CA VAL A 660 -2.52 -25.15 -30.80
C VAL A 660 -1.42 -25.23 -31.86
N GLU A 661 -1.42 -26.30 -32.65
CA GLU A 661 -0.32 -26.58 -33.60
C GLU A 661 -0.49 -25.96 -35.00
N ASN A 662 -1.72 -25.69 -35.44
CA ASN A 662 -1.97 -25.21 -36.80
C ASN A 662 -1.54 -23.73 -36.96
N PRO A 663 -0.75 -23.35 -37.99
CA PRO A 663 -0.28 -21.98 -38.18
C PRO A 663 -1.37 -20.91 -38.25
N ASP A 664 -2.53 -21.22 -38.85
CA ASP A 664 -3.67 -20.29 -38.88
C ASP A 664 -4.28 -20.11 -37.50
N GLU A 665 -4.40 -21.20 -36.72
CA GLU A 665 -4.92 -21.09 -35.36
C GLU A 665 -3.95 -20.31 -34.48
N VAL A 666 -2.64 -20.55 -34.59
CA VAL A 666 -1.61 -19.79 -33.89
C VAL A 666 -1.72 -18.30 -34.23
N ARG A 667 -1.73 -17.94 -35.52
CA ARG A 667 -1.90 -16.54 -35.95
C ARG A 667 -3.21 -15.95 -35.42
N ASN A 668 -4.31 -16.67 -35.54
CA ASN A 668 -5.63 -16.22 -35.09
C ASN A 668 -5.68 -15.96 -33.58
N ARG A 669 -5.03 -16.80 -32.77
CA ARG A 669 -4.90 -16.56 -31.32
C ARG A 669 -4.14 -15.27 -31.08
N LEU A 670 -2.97 -15.10 -31.70
CA LEU A 670 -2.12 -13.92 -31.53
C LEU A 670 -2.86 -12.62 -31.90
N ILE A 671 -3.54 -12.57 -33.06
CA ILE A 671 -4.21 -11.35 -33.53
C ILE A 671 -5.52 -11.05 -32.78
N SER A 672 -6.33 -12.07 -32.47
CA SER A 672 -7.66 -11.86 -31.87
C SER A 672 -7.60 -11.50 -30.39
N THR A 673 -6.50 -11.85 -29.72
CA THR A 673 -6.30 -11.57 -28.29
C THR A 673 -5.34 -10.41 -28.04
N ALA A 674 -4.72 -9.85 -29.08
CA ALA A 674 -3.83 -8.71 -28.98
C ALA A 674 -4.48 -7.50 -28.28
N ILE A 675 -3.68 -6.80 -27.49
CA ILE A 675 -4.03 -5.53 -26.86
C ILE A 675 -3.99 -4.46 -27.94
N ASP A 676 -5.15 -3.95 -28.32
CA ASP A 676 -5.30 -2.96 -29.41
C ASP A 676 -4.56 -1.67 -29.03
N LEU A 677 -3.56 -1.33 -29.83
CA LEU A 677 -2.77 -0.10 -29.75
C LEU A 677 -3.06 0.76 -30.97
N GLY A 678 -2.91 2.08 -30.84
CA GLY A 678 -3.14 2.97 -31.98
C GLY A 678 -4.61 3.10 -32.36
N ALA A 679 -4.91 2.97 -33.65
CA ALA A 679 -6.28 3.09 -34.15
C ALA A 679 -7.07 1.82 -33.83
N THR A 680 -8.35 1.96 -33.49
CA THR A 680 -9.18 0.80 -33.15
C THR A 680 -9.22 -0.23 -34.27
N GLY A 681 -8.92 -1.48 -33.95
CA GLY A 681 -8.83 -2.58 -34.90
C GLY A 681 -7.42 -2.75 -35.47
N LYS A 682 -7.32 -3.29 -36.69
CA LYS A 682 -6.02 -3.45 -37.37
C LYS A 682 -5.56 -2.09 -37.91
N ASP A 683 -4.30 -1.74 -37.67
CA ASP A 683 -3.63 -0.59 -38.29
C ASP A 683 -2.23 -0.93 -38.81
N ASP A 684 -1.66 -0.04 -39.63
CA ASP A 684 -0.38 -0.27 -40.30
C ASP A 684 0.83 -0.21 -39.35
N TYR A 685 0.66 0.28 -38.12
CA TYR A 685 1.75 0.51 -37.17
C TYR A 685 1.89 -0.61 -36.14
N TYR A 686 0.77 -1.12 -35.65
CA TYR A 686 0.72 -2.14 -34.60
C TYR A 686 0.06 -3.44 -35.05
N GLY A 687 -0.45 -3.51 -36.30
CA GLY A 687 -1.29 -4.63 -36.73
C GLY A 687 -2.55 -4.66 -35.88
N TYR A 688 -2.88 -5.82 -35.31
CA TYR A 688 -3.97 -5.97 -34.35
C TYR A 688 -3.63 -5.51 -32.92
N GLY A 689 -2.39 -5.07 -32.70
CA GLY A 689 -1.92 -4.54 -31.42
C GLY A 689 -0.76 -5.33 -30.81
N LEU A 690 -0.47 -5.06 -29.54
CA LEU A 690 0.55 -5.75 -28.78
C LEU A 690 0.12 -7.19 -28.48
N VAL A 691 0.97 -8.16 -28.79
CA VAL A 691 0.71 -9.57 -28.48
C VAL A 691 0.54 -9.79 -26.98
N ASP A 692 -0.43 -10.62 -26.60
CA ASP A 692 -0.75 -10.96 -25.21
C ASP A 692 -0.63 -12.48 -25.01
N ALA A 693 0.42 -12.92 -24.32
CA ALA A 693 0.72 -14.35 -24.15
C ALA A 693 -0.39 -15.08 -23.39
N TYR A 694 -0.91 -14.46 -22.33
CA TYR A 694 -1.93 -15.08 -21.50
C TYR A 694 -3.28 -15.10 -22.21
N GLY A 695 -3.67 -13.97 -22.82
CA GLY A 695 -4.87 -13.88 -23.65
C GLY A 695 -4.86 -14.91 -24.78
N ALA A 696 -3.72 -15.09 -25.44
CA ALA A 696 -3.55 -16.06 -26.52
C ALA A 696 -3.77 -17.50 -26.04
N LEU A 697 -3.14 -17.90 -24.92
CA LEU A 697 -3.32 -19.24 -24.31
C LEU A 697 -4.77 -19.48 -23.87
N LEU A 698 -5.48 -18.44 -23.44
CA LEU A 698 -6.91 -18.54 -23.11
C LEU A 698 -7.83 -18.56 -24.34
N GLY A 699 -7.36 -18.07 -25.50
CA GLY A 699 -8.22 -17.81 -26.67
C GLY A 699 -9.21 -16.69 -26.45
N LYS A 700 -8.90 -15.77 -25.54
CA LYS A 700 -9.83 -14.70 -25.14
C LYS A 700 -9.04 -13.42 -24.92
N LYS A 701 -9.47 -12.36 -25.59
CA LYS A 701 -8.97 -11.01 -25.35
C LYS A 701 -9.23 -10.61 -23.89
N LEU A 702 -8.18 -10.20 -23.19
CA LEU A 702 -8.30 -9.74 -21.82
C LEU A 702 -9.12 -8.44 -21.77
N GLN A 703 -9.91 -8.28 -20.72
CA GLN A 703 -10.63 -7.03 -20.52
C GLN A 703 -9.68 -5.94 -20.03
N ASP A 704 -9.96 -4.70 -20.43
CA ASP A 704 -9.26 -3.55 -19.86
C ASP A 704 -9.52 -3.47 -18.35
N PRO A 705 -8.54 -3.02 -17.56
CA PRO A 705 -8.78 -2.77 -16.15
C PRO A 705 -9.88 -1.76 -15.96
N VAL A 706 -10.70 -1.99 -14.95
CA VAL A 706 -11.70 -1.04 -14.49
C VAL A 706 -11.22 -0.34 -13.23
N VAL A 707 -11.71 0.87 -13.01
CA VAL A 707 -11.42 1.69 -11.84
C VAL A 707 -12.70 2.14 -11.18
N PHE A 708 -12.71 2.07 -9.85
CA PHE A 708 -13.85 2.42 -9.04
C PHE A 708 -13.41 2.87 -7.65
N THR A 709 -14.32 3.53 -6.95
CA THR A 709 -14.16 3.79 -5.51
C THR A 709 -14.89 2.73 -4.70
N ALA A 710 -14.33 2.36 -3.56
CA ALA A 710 -14.95 1.40 -2.66
C ALA A 710 -14.67 1.70 -1.18
N THR A 711 -15.48 1.11 -0.30
CA THR A 711 -15.12 0.89 1.11
C THR A 711 -14.78 -0.59 1.31
N LYS A 712 -13.70 -0.87 2.04
CA LYS A 712 -13.33 -2.25 2.39
C LYS A 712 -14.05 -2.68 3.67
N GLU A 713 -14.87 -3.71 3.59
CA GLU A 713 -15.64 -4.29 4.70
C GLU A 713 -15.34 -5.80 4.77
N GLY A 714 -14.44 -6.20 5.68
CA GLY A 714 -13.91 -7.56 5.69
C GLY A 714 -13.21 -7.92 4.37
N ASN A 715 -13.69 -8.97 3.71
CA ASN A 715 -13.22 -9.43 2.40
C ASN A 715 -14.07 -8.91 1.22
N SER A 716 -14.90 -7.89 1.46
CA SER A 716 -15.73 -7.29 0.42
C SER A 716 -15.28 -5.86 0.10
N LEU A 717 -15.24 -5.55 -1.19
CA LEU A 717 -15.09 -4.19 -1.70
C LEU A 717 -16.49 -3.69 -2.07
N ILE A 718 -17.05 -2.81 -1.23
CA ILE A 718 -18.37 -2.23 -1.47
C ILE A 718 -18.20 -0.99 -2.36
N VAL A 719 -18.58 -1.11 -3.63
CA VAL A 719 -18.40 -0.07 -4.63
C VAL A 719 -19.26 1.17 -4.30
N LYS A 720 -18.69 2.37 -4.46
CA LYS A 720 -19.32 3.67 -4.13
C LYS A 720 -19.39 4.66 -5.31
N SER A 721 -18.92 4.24 -6.48
CA SER A 721 -19.00 4.97 -7.75
C SER A 721 -19.52 4.06 -8.86
N ASP A 722 -19.69 4.61 -10.06
CA ASP A 722 -19.68 3.77 -11.25
C ASP A 722 -18.32 3.08 -11.40
N ILE A 723 -18.34 1.92 -12.06
CA ILE A 723 -17.16 1.17 -12.47
C ILE A 723 -16.81 1.65 -13.87
N ASN A 724 -15.71 2.38 -13.99
CA ASN A 724 -15.29 2.99 -15.25
C ASN A 724 -14.13 2.23 -15.87
N LYS A 725 -14.07 2.18 -17.20
CA LYS A 725 -12.86 1.74 -17.90
C LYS A 725 -11.81 2.84 -17.82
N ILE A 726 -10.54 2.43 -17.88
CA ILE A 726 -9.43 3.33 -18.15
C ILE A 726 -9.34 3.59 -19.66
N ASP A 727 -8.81 4.74 -20.06
CA ASP A 727 -8.48 4.99 -21.46
C ASP A 727 -7.17 4.28 -21.87
N LYS A 728 -6.80 4.38 -23.16
CA LYS A 728 -5.63 3.69 -23.72
C LYS A 728 -4.31 4.17 -23.09
N GLU A 729 -4.29 5.39 -22.57
CA GLU A 729 -3.17 6.00 -21.86
C GLU A 729 -3.14 5.62 -20.36
N GLY A 730 -4.11 4.83 -19.89
CA GLY A 730 -4.26 4.43 -18.50
C GLY A 730 -4.89 5.51 -17.61
N SER A 731 -5.29 6.64 -18.19
CA SER A 731 -6.00 7.71 -17.50
C SER A 731 -7.44 7.33 -17.17
N PHE A 732 -7.96 7.92 -16.09
CA PHE A 732 -9.34 7.75 -15.70
C PHE A 732 -9.95 9.01 -15.11
N SER A 733 -11.28 9.09 -15.23
CA SER A 733 -12.12 10.06 -14.56
C SER A 733 -13.38 9.35 -14.05
N LEU A 734 -13.64 9.42 -12.75
CA LEU A 734 -14.81 8.79 -12.13
C LEU A 734 -15.53 9.76 -11.20
N ARG A 735 -16.85 9.57 -11.07
CA ARG A 735 -17.71 10.31 -10.14
C ARG A 735 -18.02 9.43 -8.94
N SER A 736 -17.65 9.89 -7.75
CA SER A 736 -17.86 9.17 -6.51
C SER A 736 -18.75 9.95 -5.56
N LYS A 737 -19.55 9.26 -4.74
CA LYS A 737 -20.18 9.90 -3.58
C LYS A 737 -19.10 10.39 -2.61
N PRO A 738 -19.29 11.54 -1.94
CA PRO A 738 -18.39 11.94 -0.86
C PRO A 738 -18.40 10.92 0.28
N GLY A 739 -17.26 10.70 0.91
CA GLY A 739 -17.13 9.74 2.00
C GLY A 739 -15.74 9.77 2.62
N GLN A 740 -15.62 9.19 3.81
CA GLN A 740 -14.35 9.06 4.52
C GLN A 740 -13.82 7.64 4.44
N ASN A 741 -12.50 7.47 4.52
CA ASN A 741 -11.84 6.16 4.54
C ASN A 741 -12.21 5.28 3.32
N MET A 742 -12.31 5.90 2.15
CA MET A 742 -12.57 5.23 0.88
C MET A 742 -11.25 4.86 0.19
N ILE A 743 -11.28 3.89 -0.71
CA ILE A 743 -10.16 3.57 -1.60
C ILE A 743 -10.55 3.86 -3.04
N VAL A 744 -9.57 4.19 -3.87
CA VAL A 744 -9.68 4.06 -5.32
C VAL A 744 -9.00 2.73 -5.68
N ALA A 745 -9.76 1.79 -6.23
CA ALA A 745 -9.28 0.49 -6.65
C ALA A 745 -9.29 0.42 -8.18
N ALA A 746 -8.28 -0.25 -8.74
CA ALA A 746 -8.26 -0.64 -10.13
C ALA A 746 -8.05 -2.16 -10.21
N TRP A 747 -8.76 -2.79 -11.12
CA TRP A 747 -8.87 -4.23 -11.20
C TRP A 747 -9.07 -4.68 -12.65
N ARG A 748 -8.28 -5.65 -13.08
CA ARG A 748 -8.52 -6.42 -14.30
C ARG A 748 -8.97 -7.81 -13.87
N ASP A 749 -10.27 -8.06 -14.03
CA ASP A 749 -10.89 -9.36 -13.85
C ASP A 749 -10.63 -10.24 -15.07
N VAL A 750 -9.59 -11.07 -15.01
CA VAL A 750 -9.14 -11.83 -16.17
C VAL A 750 -10.10 -13.00 -16.44
N ASN A 751 -10.49 -13.70 -15.37
CA ASN A 751 -11.38 -14.86 -15.49
C ASN A 751 -12.87 -14.46 -15.57
N SER A 752 -13.20 -13.18 -15.36
CA SER A 752 -14.55 -12.60 -15.38
C SER A 752 -15.48 -13.19 -14.30
N ASN A 753 -14.94 -13.55 -13.13
CA ASN A 753 -15.68 -14.22 -12.07
C ASN A 753 -16.26 -13.27 -11.00
N GLY A 754 -15.99 -11.96 -11.06
CA GLY A 754 -16.50 -11.00 -10.08
C GLY A 754 -15.69 -10.95 -8.76
N VAL A 755 -14.58 -11.66 -8.68
CA VAL A 755 -13.77 -11.85 -7.47
C VAL A 755 -12.31 -11.56 -7.78
N VAL A 756 -11.72 -10.63 -7.02
CA VAL A 756 -10.28 -10.38 -7.09
C VAL A 756 -9.55 -11.59 -6.51
N ASP A 757 -8.95 -12.40 -7.37
CA ASP A 757 -8.28 -13.64 -6.98
C ASP A 757 -7.01 -13.94 -7.81
N LYS A 758 -6.45 -15.14 -7.63
CA LYS A 758 -5.24 -15.58 -8.34
C LYS A 758 -5.51 -15.54 -9.85
N GLY A 759 -4.66 -14.83 -10.58
CA GLY A 759 -4.81 -14.67 -12.03
C GLY A 759 -5.24 -13.27 -12.47
N ASP A 760 -5.70 -12.44 -11.53
CA ASP A 760 -6.13 -11.07 -11.80
C ASP A 760 -5.01 -10.05 -11.60
N TYR A 761 -5.24 -8.82 -12.08
CA TYR A 761 -4.41 -7.67 -11.74
C TYR A 761 -5.20 -6.74 -10.84
N TYR A 762 -4.63 -6.39 -9.70
CA TYR A 762 -5.33 -5.58 -8.71
C TYR A 762 -4.40 -4.60 -8.01
N GLY A 763 -4.94 -3.44 -7.66
CA GLY A 763 -4.27 -2.40 -6.91
C GLY A 763 -5.27 -1.43 -6.31
N MET A 764 -4.86 -0.78 -5.22
CA MET A 764 -5.68 0.24 -4.58
C MET A 764 -4.80 1.33 -3.97
N THR A 765 -5.38 2.51 -3.77
CA THR A 765 -4.79 3.55 -2.94
C THR A 765 -4.86 3.17 -1.46
N GLY A 766 -4.11 3.89 -0.62
CA GLY A 766 -4.47 3.98 0.80
C GLY A 766 -5.86 4.61 1.01
N PRO A 767 -6.41 4.58 2.23
CA PRO A 767 -7.67 5.24 2.53
C PRO A 767 -7.62 6.75 2.31
N LEU A 768 -8.66 7.31 1.71
CA LEU A 768 -8.81 8.71 1.31
C LEU A 768 -10.16 9.26 1.80
N ASP A 769 -10.16 10.55 2.14
CA ASP A 769 -11.39 11.30 2.43
C ASP A 769 -11.82 12.09 1.18
N ILE A 770 -12.90 11.64 0.56
CA ILE A 770 -13.44 12.17 -0.69
C ILE A 770 -14.42 13.30 -0.37
N THR A 771 -13.91 14.53 -0.31
CA THR A 771 -14.66 15.71 0.15
C THR A 771 -14.71 16.86 -0.87
N GLY A 772 -13.92 16.80 -1.94
CA GLY A 772 -13.82 17.77 -3.03
C GLY A 772 -13.06 17.16 -4.22
N ILE A 773 -12.85 17.90 -5.32
CA ILE A 773 -12.17 17.36 -6.51
C ILE A 773 -10.80 16.78 -6.12
N ILE A 774 -10.54 15.55 -6.55
CA ILE A 774 -9.26 14.86 -6.34
C ILE A 774 -8.63 14.60 -7.70
N GLU A 775 -7.42 15.08 -7.89
CA GLU A 775 -6.64 14.87 -9.12
C GLU A 775 -5.32 14.18 -8.78
N ASN A 776 -4.63 13.68 -9.81
CA ASN A 776 -3.33 13.01 -9.69
C ASN A 776 -3.35 11.74 -8.82
N ILE A 777 -4.49 11.04 -8.75
CA ILE A 777 -4.50 9.70 -8.18
C ILE A 777 -3.69 8.78 -9.07
N ASN A 778 -2.81 7.98 -8.47
CA ASN A 778 -2.07 6.95 -9.18
C ASN A 778 -2.39 5.60 -8.53
N VAL A 779 -3.00 4.69 -9.29
CA VAL A 779 -3.30 3.33 -8.83
C VAL A 779 -2.36 2.38 -9.55
N LYS A 780 -1.49 1.74 -8.79
CA LYS A 780 -0.55 0.74 -9.28
C LYS A 780 -1.20 -0.65 -9.14
N ILE A 781 -1.59 -1.29 -10.25
CA ILE A 781 -2.16 -2.65 -10.22
C ILE A 781 -1.08 -3.68 -10.53
N ASN A 782 -1.06 -4.80 -9.80
CA ASN A 782 -0.09 -5.88 -9.98
C ASN A 782 -0.79 -7.22 -10.15
N TYR A 783 -0.15 -8.14 -10.86
CA TYR A 783 -0.60 -9.52 -10.97
C TYR A 783 -0.69 -10.18 -9.59
N ILE A 784 -1.77 -10.92 -9.36
CA ILE A 784 -2.03 -11.66 -8.13
C ILE A 784 -1.51 -13.08 -8.30
N SER A 785 -0.31 -13.32 -7.78
CA SER A 785 0.17 -14.67 -7.53
C SER A 785 -0.45 -15.22 -6.23
N LYS A 786 -0.49 -16.55 -6.10
CA LYS A 786 -1.14 -17.25 -4.96
C LYS A 786 -0.61 -16.80 -3.58
N SER A 787 0.57 -16.18 -3.51
CA SER A 787 1.22 -15.71 -2.29
C SER A 787 0.91 -14.25 -1.90
N THR A 788 0.36 -13.41 -2.78
CA THR A 788 0.23 -11.96 -2.52
C THR A 788 -1.11 -11.53 -1.92
N LEU A 789 -2.18 -12.29 -2.12
CA LEU A 789 -3.46 -12.07 -1.44
C LEU A 789 -3.64 -13.07 -0.30
N LYS A 790 -3.72 -12.56 0.93
CA LYS A 790 -4.04 -13.38 2.12
C LYS A 790 -5.42 -14.00 2.02
N ASP A 791 -6.37 -13.32 1.36
CA ASP A 791 -7.75 -13.76 1.15
C ASP A 791 -8.32 -13.16 -0.15
N ASN A 792 -9.17 -13.89 -0.88
CA ASN A 792 -9.88 -13.38 -2.06
C ASN A 792 -10.82 -12.22 -1.69
N LEU A 793 -10.99 -11.23 -2.58
CA LEU A 793 -11.88 -10.10 -2.36
C LEU A 793 -13.08 -10.11 -3.32
N THR A 794 -14.30 -10.14 -2.78
CA THR A 794 -15.52 -10.04 -3.60
C THR A 794 -15.82 -8.57 -3.89
N VAL A 795 -16.01 -8.22 -5.17
CA VAL A 795 -16.46 -6.89 -5.57
C VAL A 795 -17.99 -6.85 -5.54
N VAL A 796 -18.54 -6.06 -4.62
CA VAL A 796 -20.00 -5.94 -4.41
C VAL A 796 -20.45 -4.58 -4.90
N LYS A 797 -21.31 -4.57 -5.92
CA LYS A 797 -21.83 -3.35 -6.53
C LYS A 797 -22.95 -2.71 -5.71
#